data_AF-A0A950S4R6-F1
#
_entry.id   AF-A0A950S4R6-F1
#
_cell.length_a   1.000
_cell.length_b   1.000
_cell.length_c   1.000
_cell.angle_alpha   90.00
_cell.angle_beta   90.00
_cell.angle_gamma   90.00
#
_symmetry.space_group_name_H-M   'P 1'
#
loop_
_entity.id
_entity.type
_entity.pdbx_description
1 polymer ?
#
loop_
_entity_poly.entity_id
_entity_poly.type
_entity_poly.pdbx_seq_one_letter_code
_entity_poly.pdbx_strand_id
1 'polypeptide(L)'
;MSHAADAARLVSQFSALCQRCAILGDHLADASRELAAGGALPGVALIDELDVARSEFADIRRQALDLAAALNACSPSGAHEAATLEALETLLRSVAEATERQATSEARRRALAVLERVMSLRHREDAEFGPLAACHASAAELTAVISGVEWPATHPELTALADGSHPFSQLADFVEHQSELDDAGWELLHEAVAASLGRPLAVAAARGKLLFAQQSSTVQDDEDDWPTVSIATLPPEQPVGSLVWRALLADRPAVAFLSATLADGAAERVDAPVWLLRSLVLSRHVHYPNGDIALQLAEDFSSCEPTELGAGSEGQEVPQALRLLVAAAALRPALVAPETGAWAILRALPEAPALRSTQAYLRQVAEYGERNAAIASHTLAPLLSSTVWRDRMEDLRREVGAWRVRFLGMRSSYPPATAVWRRWLLPDGLIHALLDPVTLEVRGLETARGLVERLSNDAQIRWEIDDTDRRLLGRAHGPDIAIRPDALEQLAERVREAVGFVRRWIALEECRPNRPDDEPRKAGLRLQQQLAELRPAVIDELAAAQAEARSLPLQAALAECRAALSDVDALLDDSSSLALREPPLAALLYADLLHVAGSCLDENWLPCRGSRASRDRLEQLLGMDHRSAWRATFERRRLEKDHLATLEVIQCLEMQREGARELQAARAEDLQRCRNALRHDVEQTRELVDVAAAEGRLDDDTRARLLAVVEQIGMIVPDVLRFEPRHARLRHVREELERIREAMHSRAEPAAERNVGRRSLLAGGAWREATSLFLAGLGENRPESSSVIARALSLANYEQDAIQRLAALLSQRAVGGLVTRDVVDSVASSREGAETLTADLRARLEGDPRQRILLYSLALGYRDAREDANPAGEGVSSEWLREQADLWCPESFRASATGAATADSVEEMLGLGLLRSLGPDRFIPGSPNLLPYLGREEELIGTLLECDNQPGG
;
A
#
# COMPACT_ATOMS: atom_id res chain seq x y z
N MET A 1 24.73 -3.92 -10.61
CA MET A 1 25.54 -3.50 -11.77
C MET A 1 26.98 -3.96 -11.51
N SER A 2 27.69 -4.48 -12.51
CA SER A 2 29.05 -5.02 -12.30
C SER A 2 30.06 -3.90 -12.08
N HIS A 3 30.91 -3.99 -11.06
CA HIS A 3 31.98 -3.02 -10.77
C HIS A 3 32.88 -2.73 -11.98
N ALA A 4 33.06 -3.71 -12.88
CA ALA A 4 33.80 -3.54 -14.14
C ALA A 4 33.11 -2.58 -15.11
N ALA A 5 31.77 -2.64 -15.21
CA ALA A 5 31.00 -1.73 -16.07
C ALA A 5 31.04 -0.28 -15.53
N ASP A 6 31.00 -0.13 -14.21
CA ASP A 6 31.12 1.18 -13.57
C ASP A 6 32.53 1.77 -13.75
N ALA A 7 33.59 0.97 -13.62
CA ALA A 7 34.96 1.39 -13.90
C ALA A 7 35.13 1.87 -15.36
N ALA A 8 34.65 1.10 -16.33
CA ALA A 8 34.72 1.46 -17.76
C ALA A 8 33.95 2.76 -18.07
N ARG A 9 32.77 2.94 -17.46
CA ARG A 9 31.99 4.18 -17.58
C ARG A 9 32.77 5.39 -17.05
N LEU A 10 33.39 5.26 -15.88
CA LEU A 10 34.15 6.34 -15.25
C LEU A 10 35.37 6.74 -16.07
N VAL A 11 36.10 5.77 -16.64
CA VAL A 11 37.23 6.05 -17.54
C VAL A 11 36.76 6.83 -18.79
N SER A 12 35.63 6.45 -19.37
CA SER A 12 35.04 7.16 -20.51
C SER A 12 34.62 8.59 -20.16
N GLN A 13 33.93 8.78 -19.03
CA GLN A 13 33.52 10.10 -18.54
C GLN A 13 34.72 11.01 -18.22
N PHE A 14 35.77 10.44 -17.63
CA PHE A 14 37.02 11.15 -17.33
C PHE A 14 37.71 11.62 -18.62
N SER A 15 37.78 10.78 -19.65
CA SER A 15 38.32 11.16 -20.95
C SER A 15 37.55 12.33 -21.58
N ALA A 16 36.21 12.29 -21.53
CA ALA A 16 35.37 13.39 -22.02
C ALA A 16 35.55 14.69 -21.21
N LEU A 17 35.75 14.59 -19.89
CA LEU A 17 36.07 15.74 -19.06
C LEU A 17 37.44 16.35 -19.42
N CYS A 18 38.47 15.53 -19.62
CA CYS A 18 39.80 16.00 -20.02
C CYS A 18 39.74 16.79 -21.35
N GLN A 19 38.95 16.32 -22.33
CA GLN A 19 38.76 17.04 -23.59
C GLN A 19 38.08 18.40 -23.39
N ARG A 20 37.04 18.48 -22.55
CA ARG A 20 36.36 19.75 -22.24
C ARG A 20 37.23 20.71 -21.46
N CYS A 21 38.03 20.23 -20.51
CA CYS A 21 38.99 21.06 -19.78
C CYS A 21 40.05 21.66 -20.71
N ALA A 22 40.46 20.94 -21.77
CA ALA A 22 41.37 21.49 -22.78
C ALA A 22 40.72 22.65 -23.56
N ILE A 23 39.48 22.48 -24.04
CA ILE A 23 38.72 23.52 -24.74
C ILE A 23 38.49 24.74 -23.83
N LEU A 24 38.12 24.50 -22.57
CA LEU A 24 37.91 25.55 -21.59
C LEU A 24 39.21 26.32 -21.28
N GLY A 25 40.35 25.63 -21.28
CA GLY A 25 41.67 26.25 -21.17
C GLY A 25 41.94 27.25 -22.30
N ASP A 26 41.56 26.91 -23.54
CA ASP A 26 41.66 27.82 -24.69
C ASP A 26 40.74 29.03 -24.52
N HIS A 27 39.47 28.82 -24.11
CA HIS A 27 38.51 29.89 -23.85
C HIS A 27 39.00 30.86 -22.75
N LEU A 28 39.59 30.34 -21.67
CA LEU A 28 40.16 31.17 -20.60
C LEU A 28 41.39 31.94 -21.07
N ALA A 29 42.21 31.36 -21.94
CA ALA A 29 43.35 32.04 -22.53
C ALA A 29 42.90 33.19 -23.45
N ASP A 30 41.83 32.99 -24.23
CA ASP A 30 41.19 34.04 -25.03
C ASP A 30 40.61 35.16 -24.16
N ALA A 31 39.81 34.81 -23.15
CA ALA A 31 39.22 35.79 -22.23
C ALA A 31 40.30 36.59 -21.47
N SER A 32 41.41 35.95 -21.09
CA SER A 32 42.56 36.60 -20.47
C SER A 32 43.23 37.61 -21.41
N ARG A 33 43.37 37.28 -22.71
CA ARG A 33 43.89 38.19 -23.73
C ARG A 33 42.96 39.40 -23.93
N GLU A 34 41.66 39.18 -23.99
CA GLU A 34 40.66 40.25 -24.14
C GLU A 34 40.64 41.20 -22.93
N LEU A 35 40.73 40.63 -21.72
CA LEU A 35 40.87 41.41 -20.49
C LEU A 35 42.16 42.24 -20.49
N ALA A 36 43.29 41.66 -20.91
CA ALA A 36 44.57 42.36 -20.98
C ALA A 36 44.62 43.45 -22.05
N ALA A 37 43.96 43.25 -23.19
CA ALA A 37 43.97 44.18 -24.31
C ALA A 37 42.93 45.32 -24.16
N GLY A 38 41.77 45.05 -23.57
CA GLY A 38 40.63 45.97 -23.57
C GLY A 38 39.89 46.13 -22.24
N GLY A 39 40.30 45.45 -21.16
CA GLY A 39 39.64 45.52 -19.86
C GLY A 39 38.26 44.85 -19.81
N ALA A 40 37.91 44.06 -20.82
CA ALA A 40 36.64 43.34 -20.89
C ALA A 40 36.63 42.17 -19.89
N LEU A 41 35.63 42.13 -19.00
CA LEU A 41 35.48 41.06 -18.04
C LEU A 41 34.97 39.77 -18.72
N PRO A 42 35.36 38.57 -18.22
CA PRO A 42 34.84 37.30 -18.71
C PRO A 42 33.31 37.24 -18.66
N GLY A 43 32.69 36.67 -19.70
CA GLY A 43 31.23 36.50 -19.76
C GLY A 43 30.72 35.44 -18.77
N VAL A 44 29.46 35.58 -18.33
CA VAL A 44 28.80 34.65 -17.39
C VAL A 44 28.79 33.21 -17.90
N ALA A 45 28.67 33.01 -19.21
CA ALA A 45 28.73 31.68 -19.83
C ALA A 45 30.06 30.93 -19.54
N LEU A 46 31.19 31.64 -19.46
CA LEU A 46 32.48 31.02 -19.16
C LEU A 46 32.59 30.60 -17.69
N ILE A 47 31.91 31.32 -16.79
CA ILE A 47 31.78 30.96 -15.37
C ILE A 47 30.90 29.71 -15.22
N ASP A 48 29.78 29.65 -15.96
CA ASP A 48 28.90 28.48 -15.97
C ASP A 48 29.63 27.23 -16.52
N GLU A 49 30.41 27.38 -17.60
CA GLU A 49 31.24 26.29 -18.15
C GLU A 49 32.29 25.78 -17.14
N LEU A 50 32.91 26.69 -16.37
CA LEU A 50 33.83 26.35 -15.28
C LEU A 50 33.14 25.59 -14.15
N ASP A 51 31.94 26.02 -13.75
CA ASP A 51 31.18 25.37 -12.69
C ASP A 51 30.71 23.97 -13.10
N VAL A 52 30.27 23.80 -14.36
CA VAL A 52 29.93 22.49 -14.91
C VAL A 52 31.15 21.57 -14.88
N ALA A 53 32.29 21.98 -15.44
CA ALA A 53 33.50 21.16 -15.46
C ALA A 53 33.98 20.79 -14.04
N ARG A 54 33.88 21.73 -13.08
CA ARG A 54 34.21 21.50 -11.67
C ARG A 54 33.29 20.48 -11.01
N SER A 55 31.99 20.55 -11.29
CA SER A 55 31.00 19.61 -10.74
C SER A 55 31.21 18.19 -11.30
N GLU A 56 31.46 18.06 -12.60
CA GLU A 56 31.71 16.78 -13.24
C GLU A 56 33.01 16.13 -12.74
N PHE A 57 34.08 16.92 -12.55
CA PHE A 57 35.32 16.44 -11.94
C PHE A 57 35.08 15.87 -10.54
N ALA A 58 34.34 16.61 -9.70
CA ALA A 58 34.04 16.18 -8.34
C ALA A 58 33.20 14.89 -8.31
N ASP A 59 32.25 14.75 -9.24
CA ASP A 59 31.41 13.56 -9.36
C ASP A 59 32.17 12.33 -9.82
N ILE A 60 33.04 12.46 -10.84
CA ILE A 60 33.88 11.35 -11.30
C ILE A 60 34.87 10.96 -10.20
N ARG A 61 35.46 11.94 -9.51
CA ARG A 61 36.39 11.70 -8.39
C ARG A 61 35.73 10.91 -7.25
N ARG A 62 34.53 11.33 -6.82
CA ARG A 62 33.78 10.64 -5.77
C ARG A 62 33.47 9.21 -6.18
N GLN A 63 32.90 9.01 -7.37
CA GLN A 63 32.57 7.67 -7.86
C GLN A 63 33.82 6.78 -8.00
N ALA A 64 34.96 7.35 -8.41
CA ALA A 64 36.22 6.62 -8.48
C ALA A 64 36.75 6.23 -7.09
N LEU A 65 36.66 7.11 -6.10
CA LEU A 65 37.06 6.82 -4.71
C LEU A 65 36.14 5.80 -4.04
N ASP A 66 34.83 5.92 -4.23
CA ASP A 66 33.83 4.95 -3.74
C ASP A 66 34.11 3.56 -4.32
N LEU A 67 34.39 3.50 -5.63
CA LEU A 67 34.72 2.26 -6.32
C LEU A 67 36.08 1.71 -5.88
N ALA A 68 37.09 2.56 -5.67
CA ALA A 68 38.39 2.15 -5.15
C ALA A 68 38.28 1.56 -3.73
N ALA A 69 37.46 2.17 -2.87
CA ALA A 69 37.19 1.68 -1.51
C ALA A 69 36.46 0.33 -1.54
N ALA A 70 35.44 0.18 -2.39
CA ALA A 70 34.73 -1.08 -2.57
C ALA A 70 35.64 -2.23 -3.03
N LEU A 71 36.66 -1.92 -3.83
CA LEU A 71 37.59 -2.89 -4.41
C LEU A 71 38.88 -3.08 -3.59
N ASN A 72 39.04 -2.36 -2.47
CA ASN A 72 40.31 -2.25 -1.71
C ASN A 72 41.51 -1.92 -2.62
N ALA A 73 41.31 -1.11 -3.66
CA ALA A 73 42.37 -0.72 -4.58
C ALA A 73 43.32 0.29 -3.90
N CYS A 74 44.61 -0.04 -3.80
CA CYS A 74 45.60 0.89 -3.26
C CYS A 74 45.76 2.11 -4.18
N SER A 75 45.47 3.30 -3.66
CA SER A 75 45.99 4.54 -4.24
C SER A 75 47.47 4.69 -3.86
N PRO A 76 48.39 4.98 -4.80
CA PRO A 76 49.81 5.12 -4.49
C PRO A 76 50.13 6.31 -3.56
N SER A 77 49.17 7.18 -3.29
CA SER A 77 49.21 8.19 -2.22
C SER A 77 47.79 8.38 -1.70
N GLY A 78 47.63 8.56 -0.38
CA GLY A 78 46.34 8.46 0.32
C GLY A 78 45.20 9.29 -0.29
N ALA A 79 43.96 8.98 0.11
CA ALA A 79 42.69 9.48 -0.44
C ALA A 79 42.53 11.02 -0.62
N HIS A 80 43.48 11.84 -0.15
CA HIS A 80 43.48 13.30 -0.29
C HIS A 80 44.12 13.85 -1.59
N GLU A 81 44.72 13.03 -2.47
CA GLU A 81 45.49 13.56 -3.59
C GLU A 81 44.89 13.44 -5.00
N ALA A 82 43.71 12.82 -5.19
CA ALA A 82 42.98 12.88 -6.48
C ALA A 82 42.36 14.26 -6.78
N ALA A 83 42.99 15.34 -6.29
CA ALA A 83 42.60 16.73 -6.52
C ALA A 83 42.99 17.22 -7.93
N THR A 84 43.89 16.51 -8.61
CA THR A 84 44.30 16.81 -9.99
C THR A 84 43.76 15.77 -10.97
N LEU A 85 43.66 16.14 -12.25
CA LEU A 85 43.29 15.19 -13.32
C LEU A 85 44.28 14.02 -13.38
N GLU A 86 45.58 14.25 -13.25
CA GLU A 86 46.62 13.21 -13.26
C GLU A 86 46.49 12.20 -12.11
N ALA A 87 46.16 12.70 -10.91
CA ALA A 87 45.94 11.83 -9.77
C ALA A 87 44.62 11.04 -9.88
N LEU A 88 43.58 11.63 -10.45
CA LEU A 88 42.32 10.93 -10.75
C LEU A 88 42.52 9.86 -11.84
N GLU A 89 43.34 10.12 -12.86
CA GLU A 89 43.70 9.14 -13.88
C GLU A 89 44.44 7.93 -13.27
N THR A 90 45.39 8.20 -12.36
CA THR A 90 46.15 7.16 -11.65
C THR A 90 45.23 6.32 -10.77
N LEU A 91 44.27 6.95 -10.07
CA LEU A 91 43.25 6.27 -9.28
C LEU A 91 42.37 5.37 -10.17
N LEU A 92 41.85 5.89 -11.28
CA LEU A 92 41.01 5.12 -12.20
C LEU A 92 41.75 3.92 -12.81
N ARG A 93 43.06 4.04 -13.07
CA ARG A 93 43.91 2.93 -13.49
C ARG A 93 44.02 1.86 -12.40
N SER A 94 44.26 2.26 -11.14
CA SER A 94 44.32 1.32 -10.01
C SER A 94 42.99 0.59 -9.76
N VAL A 95 41.87 1.29 -9.96
CA VAL A 95 40.51 0.74 -9.89
C VAL A 95 40.28 -0.28 -11.01
N ALA A 96 40.68 0.04 -12.26
CA ALA A 96 40.58 -0.88 -13.38
C ALA A 96 41.37 -2.18 -13.10
N GLU A 97 42.63 -2.07 -12.65
CA GLU A 97 43.44 -3.23 -12.26
C GLU A 97 42.81 -4.05 -11.13
N ALA A 98 42.22 -3.39 -10.12
CA ALA A 98 41.54 -4.08 -9.02
C ALA A 98 40.27 -4.81 -9.48
N THR A 99 39.49 -4.21 -10.40
CA THR A 99 38.32 -4.90 -10.99
C THR A 99 38.73 -6.13 -11.79
N GLU A 100 39.83 -6.07 -12.54
CA GLU A 100 40.35 -7.22 -13.29
C GLU A 100 40.86 -8.31 -12.34
N ARG A 101 41.59 -7.95 -11.28
CA ARG A 101 42.04 -8.90 -10.24
C ARG A 101 40.87 -9.62 -9.58
N GLN A 102 39.81 -8.89 -9.22
CA GLN A 102 38.62 -9.47 -8.61
C GLN A 102 37.90 -10.39 -9.61
N ALA A 103 37.76 -9.99 -10.87
CA ALA A 103 37.16 -10.80 -11.91
C ALA A 103 37.93 -12.12 -12.12
N THR A 104 39.27 -12.10 -12.15
CA THR A 104 40.09 -13.32 -12.21
C THR A 104 39.90 -14.20 -10.98
N SER A 105 39.86 -13.61 -9.78
CA SER A 105 39.63 -14.38 -8.54
C SER A 105 38.23 -14.99 -8.48
N GLU A 106 37.23 -14.30 -9.00
CA GLU A 106 35.86 -14.78 -9.07
C GLU A 106 35.71 -15.89 -10.11
N ALA A 107 36.27 -15.71 -11.30
CA ALA A 107 36.35 -16.76 -12.32
C ALA A 107 37.04 -18.01 -11.75
N ARG A 108 38.13 -17.84 -10.99
CA ARG A 108 38.83 -18.95 -10.33
C ARG A 108 37.95 -19.68 -9.34
N ARG A 109 37.24 -18.94 -8.48
CA ARG A 109 36.30 -19.52 -7.52
C ARG A 109 35.17 -20.28 -8.21
N ARG A 110 34.58 -19.74 -9.28
CA ARG A 110 33.54 -20.44 -10.06
C ARG A 110 34.07 -21.70 -10.72
N ALA A 111 35.23 -21.62 -11.37
CA ALA A 111 35.85 -22.77 -12.01
C ALA A 111 36.17 -23.90 -11.01
N LEU A 112 36.71 -23.57 -9.83
CA LEU A 112 36.97 -24.55 -8.77
C LEU A 112 35.67 -25.16 -8.22
N ALA A 113 34.60 -24.37 -8.08
CA ALA A 113 33.30 -24.89 -7.65
C ALA A 113 32.69 -25.89 -8.65
N VAL A 114 32.82 -25.64 -9.96
CA VAL A 114 32.40 -26.59 -11.00
C VAL A 114 33.22 -27.89 -10.90
N LEU A 115 34.54 -27.79 -10.71
CA LEU A 115 35.40 -28.97 -10.59
C LEU A 115 35.09 -29.78 -9.33
N GLU A 116 34.88 -29.12 -8.18
CA GLU A 116 34.45 -29.77 -6.94
C GLU A 116 33.09 -30.47 -7.12
N ARG A 117 32.16 -29.82 -7.81
CA ARG A 117 30.86 -30.37 -8.14
C ARG A 117 30.96 -31.62 -9.01
N VAL A 118 31.80 -31.61 -10.06
CA VAL A 118 32.08 -32.81 -10.87
C VAL A 118 32.74 -33.91 -10.06
N MET A 119 33.67 -33.59 -9.14
CA MET A 119 34.29 -34.56 -8.24
C MET A 119 33.32 -35.14 -7.19
N SER A 120 32.19 -34.49 -6.95
CA SER A 120 31.14 -34.97 -6.04
C SER A 120 30.14 -35.94 -6.69
N LEU A 121 30.23 -36.13 -8.02
CA LEU A 121 29.37 -37.06 -8.75
C LEU A 121 29.60 -38.50 -8.30
N ARG A 122 28.52 -39.25 -8.16
CA ARG A 122 28.51 -40.68 -7.84
C ARG A 122 27.61 -41.41 -8.81
N HIS A 123 27.99 -42.64 -9.16
CA HIS A 123 27.14 -43.51 -9.95
C HIS A 123 26.21 -44.31 -9.02
N ARG A 124 24.89 -44.24 -9.25
CA ARG A 124 23.85 -44.81 -8.39
C ARG A 124 23.95 -46.32 -8.20
N GLU A 125 24.41 -47.04 -9.22
CA GLU A 125 24.35 -48.51 -9.27
C GLU A 125 25.72 -49.20 -9.21
N ASP A 126 26.81 -48.47 -9.42
CA ASP A 126 28.16 -49.04 -9.57
C ASP A 126 29.18 -48.12 -8.89
N ALA A 127 29.64 -48.53 -7.71
CA ALA A 127 30.58 -47.75 -6.92
C ALA A 127 31.99 -47.71 -7.53
N GLU A 128 32.33 -48.63 -8.44
CA GLU A 128 33.63 -48.74 -9.10
C GLU A 128 33.58 -48.35 -10.59
N PHE A 129 32.64 -47.46 -10.96
CA PHE A 129 32.46 -47.03 -12.35
C PHE A 129 33.71 -46.29 -12.90
N GLY A 130 34.59 -47.04 -13.56
CA GLY A 130 35.90 -46.59 -14.04
C GLY A 130 35.94 -45.29 -14.87
N PRO A 131 34.98 -45.03 -15.79
CA PRO A 131 34.93 -43.77 -16.52
C PRO A 131 34.78 -42.54 -15.62
N LEU A 132 33.99 -42.64 -14.54
CA LEU A 132 33.83 -41.55 -13.57
C LEU A 132 35.11 -41.37 -12.73
N ALA A 133 35.81 -42.44 -12.40
CA ALA A 133 37.11 -42.34 -11.72
C ALA A 133 38.18 -41.63 -12.58
N ALA A 134 38.20 -41.88 -13.90
CA ALA A 134 39.07 -41.15 -14.84
C ALA A 134 38.67 -39.67 -14.99
N CYS A 135 37.36 -39.38 -14.96
CA CYS A 135 36.83 -38.01 -14.94
C CYS A 135 37.25 -37.27 -13.66
N HIS A 136 37.15 -37.89 -12.48
CA HIS A 136 37.61 -37.31 -11.22
C HIS A 136 39.12 -37.05 -11.21
N ALA A 137 39.93 -37.97 -11.74
CA ALA A 137 41.38 -37.76 -11.85
C ALA A 137 41.71 -36.54 -12.74
N SER A 138 41.04 -36.42 -13.88
CA SER A 138 41.20 -35.28 -14.80
C SER A 138 40.74 -33.95 -14.18
N ALA A 139 39.62 -33.97 -13.44
CA ALA A 139 39.13 -32.81 -12.69
C ALA A 139 40.08 -32.40 -11.56
N ALA A 140 40.71 -33.37 -10.87
CA ALA A 140 41.70 -33.12 -9.83
C ALA A 140 43.00 -32.51 -10.38
N GLU A 141 43.49 -32.98 -11.53
CA GLU A 141 44.64 -32.38 -12.22
C GLU A 141 44.35 -30.92 -12.61
N LEU A 142 43.17 -30.65 -13.17
CA LEU A 142 42.78 -29.31 -13.56
C LEU A 142 42.54 -28.39 -12.35
N THR A 143 42.06 -28.95 -11.23
CA THR A 143 41.94 -28.24 -9.94
C THR A 143 43.31 -27.75 -9.46
N ALA A 144 44.35 -28.59 -9.57
CA ALA A 144 45.71 -28.21 -9.19
C ALA A 144 46.28 -27.08 -10.07
N VAL A 145 46.00 -27.11 -11.38
CA VAL A 145 46.42 -26.06 -12.32
C VAL A 145 45.69 -24.74 -12.04
N ILE A 146 44.36 -24.78 -11.88
CA ILE A 146 43.52 -23.58 -11.70
C ILE A 146 43.72 -22.93 -10.33
N SER A 147 43.97 -23.72 -9.29
CA SER A 147 44.27 -23.20 -7.95
C SER A 147 45.51 -22.31 -7.95
N GLY A 148 46.49 -22.59 -8.82
CA GLY A 148 47.73 -21.81 -8.94
C GLY A 148 47.66 -20.60 -9.87
N VAL A 149 46.52 -20.32 -10.52
CA VAL A 149 46.38 -19.15 -11.39
C VAL A 149 46.18 -17.89 -10.54
N GLU A 150 47.06 -16.91 -10.72
CA GLU A 150 47.00 -15.59 -10.09
C GLU A 150 47.01 -14.49 -11.16
N TRP A 151 46.30 -13.39 -10.92
CA TRP A 151 46.35 -12.21 -11.79
C TRP A 151 47.79 -11.67 -11.86
N PRO A 152 48.32 -11.29 -13.03
CA PRO A 152 47.63 -11.08 -14.31
C PRO A 152 47.65 -12.28 -15.28
N ALA A 153 48.03 -13.48 -14.84
CA ALA A 153 48.07 -14.65 -15.72
C ALA A 153 46.65 -15.15 -16.05
N THR A 154 46.37 -15.36 -17.34
CA THR A 154 45.09 -15.93 -17.83
C THR A 154 45.30 -17.35 -18.33
N HIS A 155 44.48 -18.30 -17.88
CA HIS A 155 44.48 -19.68 -18.37
C HIS A 155 43.22 -19.95 -19.22
N PRO A 156 43.31 -20.59 -20.40
CA PRO A 156 42.15 -20.84 -21.26
C PRO A 156 41.08 -21.68 -20.56
N GLU A 157 41.49 -22.74 -19.84
CA GLU A 157 40.55 -23.60 -19.11
C GLU A 157 39.85 -22.90 -17.94
N LEU A 158 40.49 -21.89 -17.33
CA LEU A 158 39.86 -21.08 -16.29
C LEU A 158 38.68 -20.28 -16.85
N THR A 159 38.87 -19.70 -18.03
CA THR A 159 37.85 -18.91 -18.72
C THR A 159 36.72 -19.83 -19.19
N ALA A 160 37.05 -20.95 -19.82
CA ALA A 160 36.07 -21.92 -20.30
C ALA A 160 35.20 -22.51 -19.17
N LEU A 161 35.79 -22.81 -18.00
CA LEU A 161 35.04 -23.31 -16.84
C LEU A 161 34.14 -22.24 -16.22
N ALA A 162 34.65 -21.00 -16.10
CA ALA A 162 33.90 -19.89 -15.52
C ALA A 162 32.72 -19.43 -16.39
N ASP A 163 32.86 -19.53 -17.72
CA ASP A 163 31.82 -19.17 -18.70
C ASP A 163 30.87 -20.34 -19.02
N GLY A 164 31.09 -21.53 -18.45
CA GLY A 164 30.25 -22.71 -18.63
C GLY A 164 30.49 -23.48 -19.94
N SER A 165 31.44 -23.06 -20.77
CA SER A 165 31.75 -23.71 -22.05
C SER A 165 32.65 -24.94 -21.92
N HIS A 166 33.20 -25.20 -20.73
CA HIS A 166 34.06 -26.35 -20.49
C HIS A 166 33.25 -27.67 -20.41
N PRO A 167 33.79 -28.80 -20.92
CA PRO A 167 33.16 -30.11 -20.84
C PRO A 167 32.67 -30.54 -19.44
N PHE A 168 33.39 -30.16 -18.38
CA PHE A 168 32.99 -30.42 -16.99
C PHE A 168 31.77 -29.59 -16.55
N SER A 169 31.65 -28.34 -16.99
CA SER A 169 30.44 -27.54 -16.75
C SER A 169 29.24 -28.16 -17.45
N GLN A 170 29.42 -28.55 -18.72
CA GLN A 170 28.38 -29.22 -19.51
C GLN A 170 27.94 -30.56 -18.91
N LEU A 171 28.87 -31.36 -18.35
CA LEU A 171 28.53 -32.59 -17.64
C LEU A 171 27.74 -32.31 -16.36
N ALA A 172 28.15 -31.31 -15.57
CA ALA A 172 27.44 -30.93 -14.35
C ALA A 172 26.01 -30.44 -14.67
N ASP A 173 25.88 -29.58 -15.67
CA ASP A 173 24.60 -29.04 -16.13
C ASP A 173 23.69 -30.15 -16.68
N PHE A 174 24.24 -31.10 -17.45
CA PHE A 174 23.49 -32.22 -18.01
C PHE A 174 22.94 -33.17 -16.93
N VAL A 175 23.66 -33.34 -15.83
CA VAL A 175 23.21 -34.16 -14.69
C VAL A 175 22.20 -33.42 -13.81
N GLU A 176 22.35 -32.11 -13.62
CA GLU A 176 21.48 -31.30 -12.77
C GLU A 176 20.12 -31.00 -13.40
N HIS A 177 20.11 -30.55 -14.65
CA HIS A 177 18.91 -30.01 -15.31
C HIS A 177 18.25 -31.02 -16.25
N GLN A 178 18.52 -32.33 -16.07
CA GLN A 178 18.10 -33.37 -17.01
C GLN A 178 16.58 -33.38 -17.28
N SER A 179 15.75 -33.07 -16.29
CA SER A 179 14.29 -33.01 -16.41
C SER A 179 13.74 -31.72 -17.02
N GLU A 180 14.58 -30.68 -17.13
CA GLU A 180 14.19 -29.33 -17.55
C GLU A 180 14.68 -28.98 -18.97
N LEU A 181 15.60 -29.76 -19.53
CA LEU A 181 16.15 -29.58 -20.88
C LEU A 181 15.15 -29.99 -21.96
N ASP A 182 15.05 -29.20 -23.02
CA ASP A 182 14.32 -29.57 -24.24
C ASP A 182 15.13 -30.58 -25.08
N ASP A 183 14.47 -31.22 -26.05
CA ASP A 183 15.09 -32.28 -26.87
C ASP A 183 16.38 -31.80 -27.57
N ALA A 184 16.40 -30.54 -28.02
CA ALA A 184 17.55 -29.94 -28.70
C ALA A 184 18.73 -29.66 -27.75
N GLY A 185 18.45 -29.08 -26.58
CA GLY A 185 19.47 -28.84 -25.54
C GLY A 185 20.02 -30.14 -24.96
N TRP A 186 19.16 -31.16 -24.81
CA TRP A 186 19.54 -32.49 -24.38
C TRP A 186 20.48 -33.18 -25.38
N GLU A 187 20.16 -33.16 -26.67
CA GLU A 187 21.01 -33.77 -27.72
C GLU A 187 22.37 -33.08 -27.81
N LEU A 188 22.39 -31.75 -27.73
CA LEU A 188 23.62 -30.95 -27.77
C LEU A 188 24.55 -31.26 -26.58
N LEU A 189 24.01 -31.32 -25.36
CA LEU A 189 24.80 -31.66 -24.17
C LEU A 189 25.25 -33.12 -24.19
N HIS A 190 24.40 -34.04 -24.62
CA HIS A 190 24.75 -35.45 -24.75
C HIS A 190 25.89 -35.68 -25.76
N GLU A 191 25.84 -35.05 -26.95
CA GLU A 191 26.91 -35.13 -27.94
C GLU A 191 28.20 -34.47 -27.44
N ALA A 192 28.10 -33.29 -26.84
CA ALA A 192 29.26 -32.55 -26.33
C ALA A 192 30.00 -33.34 -25.23
N VAL A 193 29.27 -33.91 -24.27
CA VAL A 193 29.84 -34.76 -23.21
C VAL A 193 30.38 -36.08 -23.78
N ALA A 194 29.70 -36.70 -24.75
CA ALA A 194 30.16 -37.94 -25.37
C ALA A 194 31.46 -37.77 -26.15
N ALA A 195 31.63 -36.63 -26.84
CA ALA A 195 32.81 -36.29 -27.62
C ALA A 195 34.03 -35.94 -26.75
N SER A 196 33.81 -35.25 -25.63
CA SER A 196 34.88 -34.69 -24.79
C SER A 196 35.26 -35.58 -23.60
N LEU A 197 34.28 -36.15 -22.90
CA LEU A 197 34.47 -36.96 -21.68
C LEU A 197 34.21 -38.46 -21.91
N GLY A 198 33.73 -38.82 -23.10
CA GLY A 198 33.53 -40.19 -23.55
C GLY A 198 32.09 -40.67 -23.44
N ARG A 199 31.71 -41.53 -24.38
CA ARG A 199 30.35 -42.09 -24.51
C ARG A 199 29.81 -42.79 -23.24
N PRO A 200 30.60 -43.52 -22.43
CA PRO A 200 30.10 -44.14 -21.21
C PRO A 200 29.56 -43.15 -20.17
N LEU A 201 30.19 -41.97 -20.03
CA LEU A 201 29.75 -40.91 -19.11
C LEU A 201 28.48 -40.21 -19.61
N ALA A 202 28.42 -39.89 -20.91
CA ALA A 202 27.24 -39.30 -21.53
C ALA A 202 26.00 -40.20 -21.40
N VAL A 203 26.16 -41.52 -21.62
CA VAL A 203 25.07 -42.50 -21.48
C VAL A 203 24.64 -42.66 -20.02
N ALA A 204 25.58 -42.58 -19.07
CA ALA A 204 25.25 -42.66 -17.64
C ALA A 204 24.50 -41.40 -17.17
N ALA A 205 24.91 -40.21 -17.61
CA ALA A 205 24.20 -38.95 -17.38
C ALA A 205 22.79 -38.98 -18.01
N ALA A 206 22.69 -39.32 -19.30
CA ALA A 206 21.43 -39.46 -20.05
C ALA A 206 20.42 -40.44 -19.45
N ARG A 207 20.88 -41.42 -18.65
CA ARG A 207 20.02 -42.40 -17.98
C ARG A 207 19.72 -42.06 -16.52
N GLY A 208 20.13 -40.88 -16.03
CA GLY A 208 19.93 -40.46 -14.65
C GLY A 208 20.70 -41.32 -13.63
N LYS A 209 21.81 -41.95 -14.07
CA LYS A 209 22.61 -42.84 -13.21
C LYS A 209 23.73 -42.13 -12.47
N LEU A 210 24.04 -40.89 -12.85
CA LEU A 210 24.97 -40.01 -12.15
C LEU A 210 24.18 -39.07 -11.24
N LEU A 211 24.59 -38.94 -9.98
CA LEU A 211 23.95 -38.10 -8.98
C LEU A 211 25.02 -37.34 -8.20
N PHE A 212 24.74 -36.11 -7.81
CA PHE A 212 25.59 -35.39 -6.85
C PHE A 212 25.45 -36.03 -5.47
N ALA A 213 26.55 -36.20 -4.74
CA ALA A 213 26.51 -36.63 -3.36
C ALA A 213 25.72 -35.60 -2.53
N GLN A 214 24.55 -35.97 -2.02
CA GLN A 214 23.75 -35.09 -1.17
C GLN A 214 24.60 -34.60 0.02
N GLN A 215 24.79 -33.28 0.13
CA GLN A 215 24.98 -32.67 1.44
C GLN A 215 23.69 -32.94 2.20
N SER A 216 23.78 -33.64 3.32
CA SER A 216 22.63 -34.01 4.15
C SER A 216 21.95 -32.76 4.71
N SER A 217 21.03 -32.20 3.93
CA SER A 217 19.86 -31.46 4.38
C SER A 217 18.66 -32.32 4.02
N THR A 218 18.11 -33.01 5.01
CA THR A 218 16.86 -33.76 4.89
C THR A 218 15.72 -32.83 4.51
N VAL A 219 15.36 -32.83 3.24
CA VAL A 219 14.01 -32.47 2.78
C VAL A 219 13.65 -33.56 1.77
N GLN A 220 12.76 -34.44 2.20
CA GLN A 220 12.20 -35.51 1.40
C GLN A 220 10.92 -34.93 0.80
N ASP A 221 10.89 -34.77 -0.52
CA ASP A 221 9.67 -34.49 -1.28
C ASP A 221 8.75 -35.71 -1.15
N ASP A 222 7.70 -35.56 -0.37
CA ASP A 222 6.45 -36.28 -0.55
C ASP A 222 5.43 -35.25 -1.05
N GLU A 223 5.22 -35.23 -2.37
CA GLU A 223 3.98 -34.75 -2.97
C GLU A 223 2.83 -35.60 -2.41
N ASP A 224 1.72 -34.94 -2.04
CA ASP A 224 0.52 -35.48 -1.40
C ASP A 224 0.58 -35.73 0.12
N ASP A 225 0.80 -34.68 0.93
CA ASP A 225 0.11 -34.57 2.22
C ASP A 225 -0.07 -33.11 2.67
N TRP A 226 -1.33 -32.71 2.85
CA TRP A 226 -1.66 -31.43 3.50
C TRP A 226 -1.21 -31.53 4.97
N PRO A 227 -0.45 -30.57 5.53
CA PRO A 227 0.01 -30.71 6.91
C PRO A 227 -1.19 -30.58 7.85
N THR A 228 -1.71 -31.74 8.26
CA THR A 228 -2.44 -31.84 9.51
C THR A 228 -1.39 -31.64 10.58
N VAL A 229 -1.30 -30.42 11.11
CA VAL A 229 -0.45 -30.10 12.25
C VAL A 229 -0.75 -31.13 13.34
N SER A 230 0.22 -32.00 13.59
CA SER A 230 0.19 -32.90 14.73
C SER A 230 0.26 -32.00 15.97
N ILE A 231 -0.90 -31.76 16.57
CA ILE A 231 -1.03 -31.12 17.87
C ILE A 231 -0.28 -32.03 18.83
N ALA A 232 0.99 -31.74 19.05
CA ALA A 232 1.69 -32.19 20.24
C ALA A 232 0.83 -31.70 21.40
N THR A 233 0.21 -32.65 22.09
CA THR A 233 -0.57 -32.42 23.29
C THR A 233 0.30 -31.60 24.24
N LEU A 234 0.05 -30.29 24.26
CA LEU A 234 0.55 -29.38 25.28
C LEU A 234 0.17 -30.00 26.63
N PRO A 235 1.10 -30.05 27.60
CA PRO A 235 0.73 -30.46 28.94
C PRO A 235 -0.43 -29.58 29.41
N PRO A 236 -1.51 -30.17 29.95
CA PRO A 236 -2.69 -29.42 30.31
C PRO A 236 -2.37 -28.56 31.53
N GLU A 237 -2.83 -27.32 31.47
CA GLU A 237 -3.07 -26.41 32.60
C GLU A 237 -1.87 -26.09 33.52
N GLN A 238 -1.18 -24.98 33.19
CA GLN A 238 -0.64 -24.09 34.22
C GLN A 238 -1.21 -22.67 34.02
N PRO A 239 -1.96 -22.11 35.00
CA PRO A 239 -2.46 -20.75 34.93
C PRO A 239 -1.38 -19.80 35.49
N VAL A 240 -0.35 -19.42 34.71
CA VAL A 240 0.81 -18.74 35.34
C VAL A 240 1.43 -17.67 34.45
N GLY A 241 0.96 -16.42 34.62
CA GLY A 241 1.63 -15.20 34.18
C GLY A 241 0.87 -14.37 33.14
N SER A 242 0.59 -13.11 33.47
CA SER A 242 0.08 -12.13 32.50
C SER A 242 0.96 -12.12 31.26
N LEU A 243 0.34 -12.14 30.07
CA LEU A 243 1.03 -12.06 28.78
C LEU A 243 2.05 -10.90 28.74
N VAL A 244 1.74 -9.82 29.46
CA VAL A 244 2.61 -8.66 29.67
C VAL A 244 3.99 -9.06 30.20
N TRP A 245 4.07 -9.84 31.27
CA TRP A 245 5.35 -10.17 31.90
C TRP A 245 6.16 -11.19 31.08
N ARG A 246 5.49 -12.09 30.37
CA ARG A 246 6.15 -12.99 29.40
C ARG A 246 6.74 -12.21 28.22
N ALA A 247 6.01 -11.21 27.72
CA ALA A 247 6.47 -10.34 26.66
C ALA A 247 7.69 -9.52 27.07
N LEU A 248 7.69 -8.93 28.27
CA LEU A 248 8.83 -8.20 28.82
C LEU A 248 10.05 -9.12 29.04
N LEU A 249 9.85 -10.33 29.57
CA LEU A 249 10.95 -11.28 29.72
C LEU A 249 11.57 -11.69 28.37
N ALA A 250 10.78 -11.69 27.30
CA ALA A 250 11.22 -11.95 25.93
C ALA A 250 11.79 -10.71 25.21
N ASP A 251 12.01 -9.59 25.92
CA ASP A 251 12.47 -8.31 25.36
C ASP A 251 11.52 -7.76 24.28
N ARG A 252 10.20 -7.91 24.49
CA ARG A 252 9.13 -7.46 23.58
C ARG A 252 8.17 -6.48 24.28
N PRO A 253 8.63 -5.27 24.67
CA PRO A 253 7.80 -4.31 25.41
C PRO A 253 6.59 -3.80 24.61
N ALA A 254 6.66 -3.74 23.28
CA ALA A 254 5.53 -3.34 22.44
C ALA A 254 4.37 -4.35 22.52
N VAL A 255 4.69 -5.66 22.52
CA VAL A 255 3.68 -6.71 22.72
C VAL A 255 3.11 -6.66 24.14
N ALA A 256 3.93 -6.34 25.14
CA ALA A 256 3.48 -6.14 26.51
C ALA A 256 2.46 -4.99 26.62
N PHE A 257 2.78 -3.84 26.00
CA PHE A 257 1.88 -2.68 25.90
C PHE A 257 0.55 -3.02 25.20
N LEU A 258 0.62 -3.70 24.05
CA LEU A 258 -0.58 -4.12 23.31
C LEU A 258 -1.44 -5.08 24.13
N SER A 259 -0.81 -6.02 24.85
CA SER A 259 -1.49 -6.98 25.72
C SER A 259 -2.25 -6.30 26.85
N ALA A 260 -1.67 -5.25 27.44
CA ALA A 260 -2.34 -4.47 28.48
C ALA A 260 -3.46 -3.57 27.91
N THR A 261 -3.24 -2.96 26.75
CA THR A 261 -4.19 -2.01 26.12
C THR A 261 -5.42 -2.71 25.56
N LEU A 262 -5.25 -3.93 25.03
CA LEU A 262 -6.32 -4.70 24.37
C LEU A 262 -6.98 -5.73 25.30
N ALA A 263 -6.66 -5.70 26.60
CA ALA A 263 -7.27 -6.59 27.59
C ALA A 263 -8.77 -6.26 27.74
N ASP A 264 -9.65 -7.21 27.37
CA ASP A 264 -11.07 -7.12 27.67
C ASP A 264 -11.25 -7.20 29.20
N GLY A 265 -11.76 -6.12 29.79
CA GLY A 265 -11.68 -5.76 31.22
C GLY A 265 -12.34 -6.68 32.26
N ALA A 266 -12.35 -8.00 32.08
CA ALA A 266 -12.96 -8.95 33.01
C ALA A 266 -12.04 -10.10 33.49
N ALA A 267 -10.86 -10.36 32.91
CA ALA A 267 -10.15 -11.63 33.19
C ALA A 267 -8.72 -11.52 33.79
N GLU A 268 -8.03 -10.38 33.71
CA GLU A 268 -6.68 -10.25 34.28
C GLU A 268 -6.50 -8.90 34.97
N ARG A 269 -6.10 -8.92 36.24
CA ARG A 269 -5.42 -7.76 36.84
C ARG A 269 -4.09 -7.62 36.11
N VAL A 270 -4.02 -6.65 35.21
CA VAL A 270 -2.75 -6.20 34.67
C VAL A 270 -2.08 -5.38 35.77
N ASP A 271 -1.07 -5.97 36.43
CA ASP A 271 -0.40 -5.34 37.57
C ASP A 271 0.57 -4.21 37.16
N ALA A 272 0.75 -3.95 35.86
CA ALA A 272 1.60 -2.88 35.33
C ALA A 272 0.75 -1.80 34.63
N PRO A 273 0.91 -0.50 34.97
CA PRO A 273 0.20 0.58 34.30
C PRO A 273 0.52 0.69 32.81
N VAL A 274 -0.50 1.01 31.99
CA VAL A 274 -0.34 1.15 30.53
C VAL A 274 0.66 2.26 30.16
N TRP A 275 0.67 3.36 30.92
CA TRP A 275 1.63 4.46 30.71
C TRP A 275 3.08 3.98 30.87
N LEU A 276 3.35 3.09 31.84
CA LEU A 276 4.68 2.56 32.10
C LEU A 276 5.13 1.63 30.97
N LEU A 277 4.25 0.76 30.49
CA LEU A 277 4.55 -0.11 29.36
C LEU A 277 4.79 0.68 28.07
N ARG A 278 4.00 1.74 27.83
CA ARG A 278 4.24 2.67 26.72
C ARG A 278 5.60 3.36 26.86
N SER A 279 5.90 3.86 28.06
CA SER A 279 7.19 4.51 28.34
C SER A 279 8.39 3.58 28.12
N LEU A 280 8.29 2.29 28.48
CA LEU A 280 9.35 1.31 28.21
C LEU A 280 9.62 1.11 26.73
N VAL A 281 8.59 1.14 25.89
CA VAL A 281 8.75 1.07 24.43
C VAL A 281 9.43 2.34 23.92
N LEU A 282 8.89 3.49 24.31
CA LEU A 282 9.30 4.79 23.79
C LEU A 282 10.71 5.22 24.26
N SER A 283 11.08 4.91 25.50
CA SER A 283 12.35 5.33 26.11
C SER A 283 13.57 4.81 25.36
N ARG A 284 13.48 3.63 24.74
CA ARG A 284 14.55 3.03 23.93
C ARG A 284 14.84 3.80 22.64
N HIS A 285 13.86 4.56 22.16
CA HIS A 285 13.92 5.25 20.88
C HIS A 285 14.00 6.77 21.01
N VAL A 286 14.02 7.34 22.22
CA VAL A 286 14.22 8.78 22.40
C VAL A 286 15.66 9.17 22.05
N HIS A 287 15.79 10.14 21.17
CA HIS A 287 17.03 10.72 20.65
C HIS A 287 17.05 12.24 20.79
N TYR A 288 15.89 12.88 20.91
CA TYR A 288 15.74 14.32 20.93
C TYR A 288 14.91 14.79 22.14
N PRO A 289 15.27 15.93 22.76
CA PRO A 289 14.54 16.47 23.91
C PRO A 289 13.12 16.96 23.58
N ASN A 290 12.88 17.37 22.33
CA ASN A 290 11.64 18.02 21.90
C ASN A 290 10.96 17.27 20.74
N GLY A 291 11.21 15.96 20.60
CA GLY A 291 10.51 15.10 19.63
C GLY A 291 9.18 14.61 20.17
N ASP A 292 8.34 14.04 19.30
CA ASP A 292 7.05 13.47 19.69
C ASP A 292 7.20 12.40 20.78
N ILE A 293 8.28 11.62 20.74
CA ILE A 293 8.58 10.59 21.75
C ILE A 293 8.80 11.23 23.12
N ALA A 294 9.60 12.30 23.19
CA ALA A 294 9.88 13.01 24.44
C ALA A 294 8.61 13.66 25.02
N LEU A 295 7.75 14.24 24.17
CA LEU A 295 6.48 14.81 24.62
C LEU A 295 5.55 13.75 25.22
N GLN A 296 5.42 12.59 24.56
CA GLN A 296 4.62 11.48 25.11
C GLN A 296 5.22 10.92 26.40
N LEU A 297 6.54 10.81 26.49
CA LEU A 297 7.22 10.40 27.72
C LEU A 297 6.99 11.40 28.87
N ALA A 298 7.00 12.71 28.59
CA ALA A 298 6.71 13.73 29.59
C ALA A 298 5.29 13.59 30.14
N GLU A 299 4.31 13.34 29.26
CA GLU A 299 2.93 13.05 29.67
C GLU A 299 2.85 11.77 30.51
N ASP A 300 3.50 10.69 30.07
CA ASP A 300 3.50 9.41 30.79
C ASP A 300 4.14 9.56 32.19
N PHE A 301 5.28 10.23 32.29
CA PHE A 301 5.98 10.48 33.54
C PHE A 301 5.23 11.42 34.48
N SER A 302 4.44 12.37 33.95
CA SER A 302 3.54 13.20 34.75
C SER A 302 2.42 12.40 35.43
N SER A 303 2.10 11.22 34.89
CA SER A 303 1.10 10.29 35.45
C SER A 303 1.66 9.40 36.56
N CYS A 304 2.97 9.45 36.84
CA CYS A 304 3.60 8.64 37.88
C CYS A 304 3.31 9.22 39.28
N GLU A 305 2.50 8.51 40.08
CA GLU A 305 2.22 8.94 41.45
C GLU A 305 3.32 8.47 42.43
N PRO A 306 3.78 9.32 43.38
CA PRO A 306 4.74 8.92 44.42
C PRO A 306 4.29 7.72 45.26
N THR A 307 2.97 7.54 45.40
CA THR A 307 2.32 6.41 46.07
C THR A 307 2.58 5.09 45.37
N GLU A 308 2.65 5.05 44.04
CA GLU A 308 2.98 3.85 43.25
C GLU A 308 4.46 3.44 43.44
N LEU A 309 5.34 4.42 43.67
CA LEU A 309 6.76 4.18 43.96
C LEU A 309 6.99 3.72 45.41
N GLY A 310 6.14 4.16 46.36
CA GLY A 310 6.32 3.93 47.81
C GLY A 310 5.50 2.80 48.43
N ALA A 311 4.38 2.37 47.83
CA ALA A 311 3.43 1.44 48.45
C ALA A 311 3.83 -0.04 48.30
N GLY A 312 4.84 -0.46 49.07
CA GLY A 312 5.16 -1.88 49.24
C GLY A 312 6.00 -2.10 50.48
N SER A 313 5.53 -2.96 51.39
CA SER A 313 6.35 -3.48 52.49
C SER A 313 7.57 -4.22 51.94
N GLU A 314 8.73 -4.10 52.61
CA GLU A 314 9.93 -4.88 52.30
C GLU A 314 9.56 -6.37 52.13
N GLY A 315 9.75 -6.91 50.91
CA GLY A 315 9.46 -8.32 50.59
C GLY A 315 8.37 -8.59 49.54
N GLN A 316 7.66 -7.57 49.04
CA GLN A 316 6.73 -7.76 47.90
C GLN A 316 7.46 -7.60 46.55
N GLU A 317 7.50 -8.69 45.76
CA GLU A 317 8.25 -8.73 44.49
C GLU A 317 7.62 -7.87 43.37
N VAL A 318 6.29 -7.66 43.37
CA VAL A 318 5.59 -6.88 42.32
C VAL A 318 5.88 -5.37 42.40
N PRO A 319 5.75 -4.68 43.56
CA PRO A 319 6.18 -3.28 43.69
C PRO A 319 7.66 -3.08 43.34
N GLN A 320 8.52 -4.05 43.69
CA GLN A 320 9.93 -4.03 43.31
C GLN A 320 10.11 -4.13 41.78
N ALA A 321 9.36 -5.02 41.12
CA ALA A 321 9.36 -5.12 39.66
C ALA A 321 8.93 -3.80 39.00
N LEU A 322 7.87 -3.15 39.48
CA LEU A 322 7.42 -1.86 38.95
C LEU A 322 8.47 -0.76 39.12
N ARG A 323 9.15 -0.68 40.27
CA ARG A 323 10.26 0.27 40.48
C ARG A 323 11.40 0.08 39.50
N LEU A 324 11.76 -1.18 39.21
CA LEU A 324 12.80 -1.51 38.23
C LEU A 324 12.37 -1.15 36.80
N LEU A 325 11.12 -1.39 36.43
CA LEU A 325 10.58 -0.97 35.14
C LEU A 325 10.54 0.57 35.00
N VAL A 326 10.15 1.29 36.05
CA VAL A 326 10.18 2.76 36.07
C VAL A 326 11.62 3.27 35.90
N ALA A 327 12.58 2.65 36.60
CA ALA A 327 14.00 2.97 36.42
C ALA A 327 14.46 2.73 34.97
N ALA A 328 14.12 1.57 34.41
CA ALA A 328 14.44 1.21 33.02
C ALA A 328 13.84 2.20 32.01
N ALA A 329 12.58 2.62 32.20
CA ALA A 329 11.91 3.59 31.35
C ALA A 329 12.55 5.00 31.45
N ALA A 330 13.02 5.40 32.64
CA ALA A 330 13.52 6.74 32.89
C ALA A 330 15.02 6.94 32.60
N LEU A 331 15.82 5.87 32.54
CA LEU A 331 17.28 5.92 32.35
C LEU A 331 17.74 6.75 31.15
N ARG A 332 17.34 6.35 29.94
CA ARG A 332 17.72 7.03 28.70
C ARG A 332 17.09 8.42 28.55
N PRO A 333 15.78 8.62 28.82
CA PRO A 333 15.19 9.96 28.78
C PRO A 333 15.82 10.94 29.76
N ALA A 334 16.27 10.51 30.95
CA ALA A 334 16.96 11.41 31.90
C ALA A 334 18.26 12.00 31.33
N LEU A 335 18.91 11.29 30.40
CA LEU A 335 20.10 11.77 29.70
C LEU A 335 19.75 12.55 28.44
N VAL A 336 18.90 12.00 27.58
CA VAL A 336 18.66 12.53 26.22
C VAL A 336 17.59 13.62 26.18
N ALA A 337 16.64 13.59 27.12
CA ALA A 337 15.47 14.46 27.16
C ALA A 337 15.10 14.79 28.62
N PRO A 338 15.97 15.49 29.38
CA PRO A 338 15.77 15.73 30.81
C PRO A 338 14.49 16.52 31.12
N GLU A 339 13.99 17.32 30.19
CA GLU A 339 12.72 18.06 30.30
C GLU A 339 11.49 17.15 30.41
N THR A 340 11.61 15.85 30.09
CA THR A 340 10.53 14.87 30.33
C THR A 340 10.26 14.62 31.81
N GLY A 341 11.14 15.08 32.70
CA GLY A 341 11.04 14.84 34.15
C GLY A 341 11.58 13.48 34.60
N ALA A 342 12.14 12.68 33.69
CA ALA A 342 12.67 11.35 33.99
C ALA A 342 13.75 11.33 35.08
N TRP A 343 14.62 12.34 35.15
CA TRP A 343 15.63 12.44 36.20
C TRP A 343 15.01 12.61 37.60
N ALA A 344 13.86 13.31 37.69
CA ALA A 344 13.15 13.51 38.95
C ALA A 344 12.55 12.18 39.44
N ILE A 345 12.07 11.35 38.51
CA ILE A 345 11.59 9.99 38.79
C ILE A 345 12.72 9.11 39.31
N LEU A 346 13.86 9.07 38.63
CA LEU A 346 15.03 8.29 39.08
C LEU A 346 15.48 8.68 40.49
N ARG A 347 15.42 9.98 40.82
CA ARG A 347 15.75 10.49 42.15
C ARG A 347 14.71 10.15 43.21
N ALA A 348 13.43 10.07 42.83
CA ALA A 348 12.32 9.74 43.73
C ALA A 348 12.24 8.24 44.07
N LEU A 349 13.00 7.37 43.39
CA LEU A 349 13.02 5.94 43.67
C LEU A 349 13.56 5.64 45.08
N PRO A 350 12.88 4.77 45.86
CA PRO A 350 13.30 4.44 47.21
C PRO A 350 14.61 3.64 47.23
N GLU A 351 15.28 3.61 48.40
CA GLU A 351 16.49 2.80 48.56
C GLU A 351 16.21 1.30 48.47
N ALA A 352 17.03 0.64 47.66
CA ALA A 352 17.00 -0.81 47.46
C ALA A 352 18.32 -1.38 48.01
N PRO A 353 18.38 -1.80 49.28
CA PRO A 353 19.64 -2.20 49.92
C PRO A 353 20.30 -3.43 49.29
N ALA A 354 19.54 -4.22 48.52
CA ALA A 354 20.02 -5.35 47.72
C ALA A 354 20.56 -4.96 46.33
N LEU A 355 20.31 -3.72 45.88
CA LEU A 355 20.69 -3.19 44.56
C LEU A 355 21.44 -1.85 44.71
N ARG A 356 22.48 -1.81 45.55
CA ARG A 356 23.20 -0.59 45.93
C ARG A 356 24.00 -0.01 44.78
N SER A 357 24.67 -0.85 43.99
CA SER A 357 25.48 -0.40 42.86
C SER A 357 24.57 0.13 41.75
N THR A 358 23.48 -0.57 41.50
CA THR A 358 22.41 -0.16 40.59
C THR A 358 21.84 1.18 41.01
N GLN A 359 21.52 1.35 42.30
CA GLN A 359 21.01 2.64 42.79
C GLN A 359 22.04 3.77 42.67
N ALA A 360 23.33 3.50 42.90
CA ALA A 360 24.38 4.49 42.68
C ALA A 360 24.46 4.91 41.20
N TYR A 361 24.33 3.97 40.27
CA TYR A 361 24.27 4.25 38.83
C TYR A 361 23.08 5.14 38.47
N LEU A 362 21.87 4.79 38.93
CA LEU A 362 20.66 5.58 38.69
C LEU A 362 20.79 7.02 39.22
N ARG A 363 21.43 7.20 40.39
CA ARG A 363 21.68 8.53 40.97
C ARG A 363 22.64 9.37 40.12
N GLN A 364 23.71 8.78 39.57
CA GLN A 364 24.63 9.51 38.68
C GLN A 364 23.90 10.02 37.43
N VAL A 365 23.05 9.18 36.84
CA VAL A 365 22.21 9.56 35.69
C VAL A 365 21.23 10.69 36.06
N ALA A 366 20.56 10.58 37.21
CA ALA A 366 19.62 11.59 37.68
C ALA A 366 20.31 12.94 37.98
N GLU A 367 21.47 12.93 38.65
CA GLU A 367 22.24 14.13 38.94
C GLU A 367 22.74 14.82 37.67
N TYR A 368 23.09 14.05 36.64
CA TYR A 368 23.45 14.61 35.35
C TYR A 368 22.27 15.33 34.71
N GLY A 369 21.12 14.65 34.58
CA GLY A 369 19.92 15.20 33.95
C GLY A 369 19.33 16.42 34.68
N GLU A 370 19.53 16.54 35.99
CA GLU A 370 19.14 17.72 36.76
C GLU A 370 20.02 18.95 36.45
N ARG A 371 21.33 18.74 36.29
CA ARG A 371 22.32 19.83 36.25
C ARG A 371 22.73 20.25 34.85
N ASN A 372 22.48 19.41 33.86
CA ASN A 372 22.97 19.59 32.50
C ASN A 372 21.82 19.51 31.50
N ALA A 373 21.99 20.17 30.36
CA ALA A 373 21.09 20.00 29.22
C ALA A 373 21.17 18.57 28.67
N ALA A 374 20.22 18.24 27.78
CA ALA A 374 20.18 16.97 27.06
C ALA A 374 21.56 16.51 26.54
N ILE A 375 21.91 15.27 26.83
CA ILE A 375 23.00 14.55 26.17
C ILE A 375 22.61 14.40 24.70
N ALA A 376 23.20 15.25 23.87
CA ALA A 376 23.23 15.01 22.44
C ALA A 376 24.41 14.08 22.13
N SER A 377 24.24 13.11 21.22
CA SER A 377 25.29 12.11 20.89
C SER A 377 26.69 12.71 20.62
N HIS A 378 26.76 13.95 20.13
CA HIS A 378 28.02 14.65 19.88
C HIS A 378 28.74 15.15 21.17
N THR A 379 28.05 15.32 22.30
CA THR A 379 28.68 15.76 23.57
C THR A 379 29.59 14.69 24.17
N LEU A 380 29.45 13.46 23.71
CA LEU A 380 30.23 12.29 24.13
C LEU A 380 31.29 11.89 23.08
N ALA A 381 31.25 12.50 21.89
CA ALA A 381 32.14 12.16 20.80
C ALA A 381 33.58 12.71 21.03
N PRO A 382 34.64 11.98 20.62
CA PRO A 382 36.01 12.49 20.63
C PRO A 382 36.12 13.82 19.87
N LEU A 383 37.07 14.68 20.26
CA LEU A 383 37.32 15.93 19.52
C LEU A 383 37.68 15.56 18.09
N LEU A 384 36.92 16.08 17.12
CA LEU A 384 37.28 15.95 15.72
C LEU A 384 38.58 16.72 15.48
N SER A 385 39.49 16.15 14.71
CA SER A 385 40.60 16.94 14.20
C SER A 385 40.04 18.07 13.33
N SER A 386 40.79 19.17 13.22
CA SER A 386 40.40 20.29 12.36
C SER A 386 40.20 19.89 10.89
N THR A 387 40.78 18.77 10.45
CA THR A 387 40.58 18.19 9.11
C THR A 387 39.26 17.43 9.03
N VAL A 388 39.01 16.47 9.93
CA VAL A 388 37.79 15.64 9.91
C VAL A 388 36.53 16.49 10.13
N TRP A 389 36.60 17.51 10.99
CA TRP A 389 35.49 18.44 11.17
C TRP A 389 35.14 19.17 9.88
N ARG A 390 36.15 19.65 9.14
CA ARG A 390 35.98 20.40 7.90
C ARG A 390 35.36 19.52 6.82
N ASP A 391 35.87 18.29 6.67
CA ASP A 391 35.37 17.33 5.67
C ASP A 391 33.89 17.01 5.93
N ARG A 392 33.51 16.70 7.19
CA ARG A 392 32.11 16.44 7.56
C ARG A 392 31.19 17.65 7.35
N MET A 393 31.69 18.86 7.60
CA MET A 393 30.94 20.10 7.37
C MET A 393 30.71 20.33 5.87
N GLU A 394 31.72 20.10 5.03
CA GLU A 394 31.59 20.18 3.58
C GLU A 394 30.64 19.13 3.01
N ASP A 395 30.67 17.90 3.53
CA ASP A 395 29.74 16.84 3.15
C ASP A 395 28.30 17.21 3.47
N LEU A 396 28.04 17.70 4.69
CA LEU A 396 26.72 18.16 5.09
C LEU A 396 26.21 19.31 4.20
N ARG A 397 27.06 20.28 3.89
CA ARG A 397 26.73 21.38 2.97
C ARG A 397 26.37 20.88 1.58
N ARG A 398 27.08 19.86 1.08
CA ARG A 398 26.82 19.24 -0.21
C ARG A 398 25.48 18.52 -0.23
N GLU A 399 25.17 17.75 0.83
CA GLU A 399 23.89 17.08 0.97
C GLU A 399 22.72 18.08 1.00
N VAL A 400 22.85 19.16 1.78
CA VAL A 400 21.82 20.23 1.85
C VAL A 400 21.68 20.93 0.49
N GLY A 401 22.78 21.18 -0.21
CA GLY A 401 22.76 21.74 -1.56
C GLY A 401 22.00 20.84 -2.55
N ALA A 402 22.35 19.55 -2.59
CA ALA A 402 21.68 18.57 -3.45
C ALA A 402 20.18 18.42 -3.11
N TRP A 403 19.86 18.41 -1.82
CA TRP A 403 18.48 18.39 -1.34
C TRP A 403 17.70 19.62 -1.80
N ARG A 404 18.26 20.83 -1.65
CA ARG A 404 17.64 22.08 -2.14
C ARG A 404 17.37 22.02 -3.64
N VAL A 405 18.35 21.61 -4.45
CA VAL A 405 18.20 21.46 -5.92
C VAL A 405 17.06 20.51 -6.27
N ARG A 406 16.99 19.36 -5.60
CA ARG A 406 15.95 18.34 -5.83
C ARG A 406 14.54 18.86 -5.52
N PHE A 407 14.40 19.69 -4.48
CA PHE A 407 13.08 20.10 -3.96
C PHE A 407 12.66 21.54 -4.32
N LEU A 408 13.50 22.31 -5.01
CA LEU A 408 13.15 23.62 -5.61
C LEU A 408 11.96 23.50 -6.59
N GLY A 409 11.85 22.37 -7.28
CA GLY A 409 10.80 22.10 -8.28
C GLY A 409 9.64 21.21 -7.79
N MET A 410 9.57 20.88 -6.50
CA MET A 410 8.57 19.95 -5.97
C MET A 410 7.15 20.40 -6.33
N ARG A 411 6.33 19.46 -6.80
CA ARG A 411 4.90 19.62 -7.02
C ARG A 411 4.16 18.54 -6.26
N SER A 412 3.19 18.95 -5.46
CA SER A 412 2.23 18.07 -4.82
C SER A 412 1.06 17.81 -5.77
N SER A 413 0.39 16.66 -5.61
CA SER A 413 -0.89 16.37 -6.27
C SER A 413 -2.00 17.36 -5.86
N TYR A 414 -1.81 18.05 -4.72
CA TYR A 414 -2.65 19.14 -4.27
C TYR A 414 -1.95 20.50 -4.45
N PRO A 415 -2.41 21.35 -5.39
CA PRO A 415 -1.73 22.62 -5.71
C PRO A 415 -1.49 23.57 -4.51
N PRO A 416 -2.40 23.70 -3.52
CA PRO A 416 -2.16 24.52 -2.34
C PRO A 416 -0.92 24.11 -1.54
N ALA A 417 -0.67 22.81 -1.38
CA ALA A 417 0.54 22.31 -0.71
C ALA A 417 1.82 22.72 -1.46
N THR A 418 1.77 22.74 -2.80
CA THR A 418 2.88 23.25 -3.62
C THR A 418 3.14 24.74 -3.39
N ALA A 419 2.09 25.53 -3.18
CA ALA A 419 2.21 26.97 -2.92
C ALA A 419 2.84 27.24 -1.55
N VAL A 420 2.41 26.51 -0.50
CA VAL A 420 3.01 26.56 0.84
C VAL A 420 4.50 26.23 0.77
N TRP A 421 4.87 25.14 0.09
CA TRP A 421 6.27 24.75 -0.06
C TRP A 421 7.13 25.84 -0.73
N ARG A 422 6.64 26.42 -1.83
CA ARG A 422 7.34 27.51 -2.52
C ARG A 422 7.52 28.73 -1.63
N ARG A 423 6.51 29.07 -0.82
CA ARG A 423 6.58 30.21 0.12
C ARG A 423 7.68 30.00 1.16
N TRP A 424 7.84 28.77 1.66
CA TRP A 424 8.84 28.42 2.65
C TRP A 424 10.28 28.40 2.14
N LEU A 425 10.49 28.26 0.83
CA LEU A 425 11.83 28.28 0.21
C LEU A 425 12.36 29.69 -0.12
N LEU A 426 11.50 30.72 -0.07
CA LEU A 426 11.91 32.11 -0.28
C LEU A 426 12.87 32.59 0.82
N PRO A 427 13.70 33.63 0.59
CA PRO A 427 14.69 34.11 1.57
C PRO A 427 14.16 34.47 2.96
N ASP A 428 12.89 34.85 3.07
CA ASP A 428 12.18 35.15 4.31
C ASP A 428 11.27 33.99 4.79
N GLY A 429 11.36 32.83 4.12
CA GLY A 429 10.56 31.65 4.37
C GLY A 429 11.14 30.74 5.45
N LEU A 430 10.26 29.91 6.02
CA LEU A 430 10.56 29.00 7.13
C LEU A 430 11.74 28.05 6.85
N ILE A 431 11.68 27.31 5.74
CA ILE A 431 12.68 26.28 5.39
C ILE A 431 14.00 26.94 4.95
N HIS A 432 13.92 28.09 4.30
CA HIS A 432 15.10 28.88 3.99
C HIS A 432 15.83 29.28 5.28
N ALA A 433 15.13 29.95 6.21
CA ALA A 433 15.69 30.39 7.49
C ALA A 433 16.26 29.24 8.33
N LEU A 434 15.62 28.06 8.28
CA LEU A 434 16.09 26.85 8.95
C LEU A 434 17.44 26.37 8.38
N LEU A 435 17.57 26.30 7.06
CA LEU A 435 18.76 25.73 6.40
C LEU A 435 19.88 26.75 6.15
N ASP A 436 19.59 28.04 6.23
CA ASP A 436 20.54 29.12 5.93
C ASP A 436 21.85 29.06 6.74
N PRO A 437 21.83 28.75 8.06
CA PRO A 437 23.05 28.63 8.86
C PRO A 437 24.01 27.56 8.36
N VAL A 438 23.48 26.49 7.75
CA VAL A 438 24.30 25.42 7.17
C VAL A 438 25.00 25.89 5.91
N THR A 439 24.34 26.73 5.10
CA THR A 439 24.79 27.12 3.76
C THR A 439 25.68 28.37 3.72
N LEU A 440 25.45 29.38 4.56
CA LEU A 440 26.09 30.71 4.41
C LEU A 440 27.22 31.03 5.42
N GLU A 441 27.68 30.06 6.22
CA GLU A 441 28.67 30.29 7.31
C GLU A 441 28.27 31.41 8.29
N VAL A 442 26.97 31.66 8.45
CA VAL A 442 26.45 32.71 9.34
C VAL A 442 26.37 32.17 10.77
N ARG A 443 26.80 32.97 11.77
CA ARG A 443 26.57 32.67 13.18
C ARG A 443 25.07 32.71 13.46
N GLY A 444 24.45 31.56 13.70
CA GLY A 444 23.01 31.45 13.93
C GLY A 444 22.61 30.27 14.81
N LEU A 445 23.52 29.74 15.64
CA LEU A 445 23.30 28.49 16.39
C LEU A 445 22.03 28.54 17.26
N GLU A 446 21.81 29.62 18.01
CA GLU A 446 20.61 29.76 18.85
C GLU A 446 19.32 29.91 18.03
N THR A 447 19.37 30.66 16.93
CA THR A 447 18.23 30.79 16.02
C THR A 447 17.87 29.44 15.39
N ALA A 448 18.89 28.68 14.96
CA ALA A 448 18.73 27.34 14.41
C ALA A 448 18.16 26.37 15.45
N ARG A 449 18.62 26.42 16.71
CA ARG A 449 18.06 25.64 17.82
C ARG A 449 16.58 25.96 18.03
N GLY A 450 16.21 27.24 18.10
CA GLY A 450 14.81 27.65 18.27
C GLY A 450 13.91 27.19 17.10
N LEU A 451 14.41 27.25 15.86
CA LEU A 451 13.65 26.74 14.70
C LEU A 451 13.56 25.21 14.68
N VAL A 452 14.62 24.50 15.04
CA VAL A 452 14.60 23.04 15.19
C VAL A 452 13.61 22.64 16.27
N GLU A 453 13.66 23.25 17.46
CA GLU A 453 12.74 23.01 18.55
C GLU A 453 11.29 23.22 18.12
N ARG A 454 11.00 24.35 17.47
CA ARG A 454 9.67 24.64 16.94
C ARG A 454 9.20 23.60 15.92
N LEU A 455 10.07 23.17 15.01
CA LEU A 455 9.70 22.28 13.89
C LEU A 455 9.94 20.81 14.16
N SER A 456 10.24 20.42 15.40
CA SER A 456 10.45 19.03 15.80
C SER A 456 9.16 18.25 16.04
N ASN A 457 8.02 18.95 16.12
CA ASN A 457 6.70 18.40 16.45
C ASN A 457 5.75 18.45 15.24
N ASP A 458 5.16 17.32 14.87
CA ASP A 458 4.25 17.21 13.72
C ASP A 458 2.98 18.08 13.86
N ALA A 459 2.49 18.33 15.09
CA ALA A 459 1.38 19.25 15.33
C ALA A 459 1.77 20.71 15.03
N GLN A 460 2.99 21.10 15.38
CA GLN A 460 3.49 22.44 15.06
C GLN A 460 3.73 22.57 13.55
N ILE A 461 4.24 21.53 12.88
CA ILE A 461 4.36 21.51 11.42
C ILE A 461 2.99 21.72 10.77
N ARG A 462 1.96 20.98 11.21
CA ARG A 462 0.58 21.16 10.72
C ARG A 462 0.08 22.59 10.91
N TRP A 463 0.31 23.16 12.09
CA TRP A 463 -0.06 24.55 12.37
C TRP A 463 0.65 25.54 11.42
N GLU A 464 1.94 25.39 11.17
CA GLU A 464 2.69 26.25 10.24
C GLU A 464 2.19 26.12 8.79
N ILE A 465 1.78 24.90 8.37
CA ILE A 465 1.18 24.67 7.05
C ILE A 465 -0.12 25.45 6.94
N ASP A 466 -1.00 25.31 7.92
CA ASP A 466 -2.32 25.95 7.90
C ASP A 466 -2.21 27.48 8.04
N ASP A 467 -1.33 28.00 8.90
CA ASP A 467 -1.07 29.45 9.02
C ASP A 467 -0.48 30.00 7.71
N THR A 468 0.39 29.24 7.05
CA THR A 468 0.96 29.66 5.75
C THR A 468 -0.10 29.67 4.66
N ASP A 469 -0.94 28.64 4.55
CA ASP A 469 -1.99 28.55 3.53
C ASP A 469 -3.10 29.59 3.74
N ARG A 470 -3.60 29.70 4.97
CA ARG A 470 -4.77 30.55 5.29
C ARG A 470 -4.38 32.01 5.48
N ARG A 471 -3.32 32.30 6.24
CA ARG A 471 -2.93 33.68 6.59
C ARG A 471 -1.92 34.26 5.61
N LEU A 472 -0.81 33.57 5.34
CA LEU A 472 0.28 34.14 4.53
C LEU A 472 -0.03 34.13 3.03
N LEU A 473 -0.65 33.07 2.52
CA LEU A 473 -1.06 32.94 1.12
C LEU A 473 -2.50 33.45 0.87
N GLY A 474 -3.28 33.69 1.92
CA GLY A 474 -4.58 34.34 1.85
C GLY A 474 -5.71 33.50 1.25
N ARG A 475 -5.63 32.16 1.32
CA ARG A 475 -6.66 31.28 0.74
C ARG A 475 -7.93 31.24 1.61
N ALA A 476 -8.96 31.97 1.17
CA ALA A 476 -10.22 32.09 1.91
C ALA A 476 -11.20 30.91 1.73
N HIS A 477 -11.13 30.13 0.64
CA HIS A 477 -12.11 29.08 0.31
C HIS A 477 -11.44 27.74 -0.10
N GLY A 478 -12.16 26.63 0.09
CA GLY A 478 -11.73 25.26 -0.24
C GLY A 478 -11.25 24.44 0.97
N PRO A 479 -11.11 23.10 0.83
CA PRO A 479 -10.76 22.20 1.94
C PRO A 479 -9.34 22.44 2.45
N ASP A 480 -9.12 22.26 3.75
CA ASP A 480 -7.80 22.37 4.40
C ASP A 480 -6.82 21.35 3.86
N ILE A 481 -5.53 21.70 3.86
CA ILE A 481 -4.46 20.77 3.47
C ILE A 481 -4.43 19.59 4.45
N ALA A 482 -4.77 19.81 5.73
CA ALA A 482 -4.89 18.78 6.76
C ALA A 482 -5.89 17.64 6.41
N ILE A 483 -6.86 17.86 5.52
CA ILE A 483 -7.84 16.85 5.08
C ILE A 483 -7.26 15.93 3.98
N ARG A 484 -6.06 16.24 3.46
CA ARG A 484 -5.36 15.47 2.41
C ARG A 484 -4.10 14.81 3.00
N PRO A 485 -4.17 13.55 3.45
CA PRO A 485 -3.07 12.86 4.14
C PRO A 485 -1.77 12.85 3.31
N ASP A 486 -1.86 12.53 2.03
CA ASP A 486 -0.68 12.46 1.14
C ASP A 486 0.05 13.80 1.00
N ALA A 487 -0.69 14.91 0.92
CA ALA A 487 -0.11 16.25 0.75
C ALA A 487 0.48 16.77 2.06
N LEU A 488 -0.19 16.48 3.18
CA LEU A 488 0.30 16.81 4.51
C LEU A 488 1.59 16.05 4.84
N GLU A 489 1.59 14.73 4.64
CA GLU A 489 2.76 13.89 4.91
C GLU A 489 3.92 14.28 3.99
N GLN A 490 3.67 14.56 2.71
CA GLN A 490 4.70 15.04 1.80
C GLN A 490 5.40 16.31 2.31
N LEU A 491 4.67 17.29 2.86
CA LEU A 491 5.25 18.50 3.42
C LEU A 491 5.97 18.21 4.74
N ALA A 492 5.33 17.48 5.64
CA ALA A 492 5.89 17.15 6.95
C ALA A 492 7.20 16.37 6.82
N GLU A 493 7.25 15.39 5.94
CA GLU A 493 8.44 14.60 5.66
C GLU A 493 9.64 15.47 5.23
N ARG A 494 9.40 16.47 4.37
CA ARG A 494 10.47 17.38 3.93
C ARG A 494 10.90 18.35 5.02
N VAL A 495 9.97 18.81 5.86
CA VAL A 495 10.31 19.61 7.04
C VAL A 495 11.19 18.80 7.99
N ARG A 496 10.83 17.53 8.24
CA ARG A 496 11.64 16.62 9.07
C ARG A 496 13.04 16.40 8.49
N GLU A 497 13.17 16.20 7.18
CA GLU A 497 14.48 16.11 6.52
C GLU A 497 15.31 17.39 6.71
N ALA A 498 14.71 18.56 6.52
CA ALA A 498 15.37 19.85 6.74
C ALA A 498 15.85 20.02 8.19
N VAL A 499 15.00 19.68 9.17
CA VAL A 499 15.35 19.66 10.59
C VAL A 499 16.51 18.70 10.87
N GLY A 500 16.52 17.51 10.25
CA GLY A 500 17.60 16.54 10.36
C GLY A 500 18.96 17.06 9.88
N PHE A 501 19.00 17.84 8.79
CA PHE A 501 20.24 18.51 8.36
C PHE A 501 20.75 19.52 9.38
N VAL A 502 19.86 20.37 9.90
CA VAL A 502 20.25 21.41 10.87
C VAL A 502 20.71 20.80 12.19
N ARG A 503 20.09 19.71 12.64
CA ARG A 503 20.55 18.96 13.82
C ARG A 503 21.98 18.44 13.66
N ARG A 504 22.31 17.87 12.48
CA ARG A 504 23.69 17.47 12.18
C ARG A 504 24.65 18.66 12.15
N TRP A 505 24.20 19.80 11.63
CA TRP A 505 25.01 21.01 11.61
C TRP A 505 25.28 21.55 13.02
N ILE A 506 24.25 21.61 13.88
CA ILE A 506 24.36 21.99 15.30
C ILE A 506 25.41 21.10 15.98
N ALA A 507 25.28 19.77 15.82
CA ALA A 507 26.20 18.79 16.38
C ALA A 507 27.65 18.97 15.89
N LEU A 508 27.86 19.29 14.61
CA LEU A 508 29.19 19.57 14.07
C LEU A 508 29.76 20.87 14.66
N GLU A 509 28.97 21.96 14.74
CA GLU A 509 29.42 23.23 15.34
C GLU A 509 29.74 23.10 16.84
N GLU A 510 29.09 22.18 17.55
CA GLU A 510 29.39 21.85 18.96
C GLU A 510 30.67 21.04 19.11
N CYS A 511 31.01 20.19 18.13
CA CYS A 511 32.28 19.47 18.05
C CYS A 511 33.43 20.26 17.42
N ARG A 512 33.26 21.58 17.23
CA ARG A 512 34.27 22.43 16.58
C ARG A 512 35.58 22.47 17.40
N PRO A 513 36.75 22.24 16.79
CA PRO A 513 38.03 22.34 17.48
C PRO A 513 38.25 23.74 18.08
N ASN A 514 38.76 23.81 19.31
CA ASN A 514 39.09 25.04 20.05
C ASN A 514 37.89 25.94 20.42
N ARG A 515 36.69 25.37 20.63
CA ARG A 515 35.54 26.11 21.15
C ARG A 515 35.76 26.51 22.64
N PRO A 516 35.46 27.76 23.04
CA PRO A 516 35.74 28.25 24.41
C PRO A 516 34.79 27.69 25.50
N ASP A 517 33.59 27.22 25.15
CA ASP A 517 32.64 26.59 26.08
C ASP A 517 32.62 25.07 25.89
N ASP A 518 33.28 24.35 26.80
CA ASP A 518 33.45 22.89 26.80
C ASP A 518 32.78 22.22 28.03
N GLU A 519 32.06 22.97 28.87
CA GLU A 519 31.51 22.43 30.12
C GLU A 519 30.48 21.29 29.94
N PRO A 520 29.48 21.37 29.04
CA PRO A 520 28.53 20.26 28.83
C PRO A 520 29.22 18.97 28.37
N ARG A 521 30.25 19.11 27.54
CA ARG A 521 31.07 18.00 27.03
C ARG A 521 31.96 17.41 28.12
N LYS A 522 32.64 18.23 28.92
CA LYS A 522 33.38 17.76 30.10
C LYS A 522 32.47 17.07 31.10
N ALA A 523 31.24 17.54 31.28
CA ALA A 523 30.25 16.90 32.15
C ALA A 523 29.86 15.53 31.58
N GLY A 524 29.61 15.42 30.26
CA GLY A 524 29.31 14.16 29.59
C GLY A 524 30.43 13.12 29.71
N LEU A 525 31.68 13.53 29.48
CA LEU A 525 32.86 12.65 29.64
C LEU A 525 33.06 12.21 31.10
N ARG A 526 32.83 13.11 32.07
CA ARG A 526 32.86 12.77 33.50
C ARG A 526 31.79 11.72 33.84
N LEU A 527 30.57 11.90 33.34
CA LEU A 527 29.50 10.92 33.52
C LEU A 527 29.90 9.56 32.92
N GLN A 528 30.36 9.54 31.67
CA GLN A 528 30.77 8.29 31.01
C GLN A 528 31.82 7.53 31.83
N GLN A 529 32.83 8.24 32.36
CA GLN A 529 33.84 7.64 33.22
C GLN A 529 33.24 7.09 34.52
N GLN A 530 32.39 7.87 35.22
CA GLN A 530 31.74 7.44 36.47
C GLN A 530 30.85 6.20 36.26
N LEU A 531 30.11 6.15 35.16
CA LEU A 531 29.25 5.02 34.84
C LEU A 531 30.07 3.79 34.43
N ALA A 532 31.17 3.96 33.69
CA ALA A 532 32.09 2.88 33.35
C ALA A 532 32.74 2.22 34.59
N GLU A 533 33.05 3.01 35.63
CA GLU A 533 33.58 2.50 36.91
C GLU A 533 32.54 1.67 37.68
N LEU A 534 31.25 2.04 37.61
CA LEU A 534 30.16 1.33 38.28
C LEU A 534 29.67 0.09 37.51
N ARG A 535 29.85 0.06 36.18
CA ARG A 535 29.28 -0.94 35.26
C ARG A 535 29.51 -2.41 35.70
N PRO A 536 30.73 -2.86 36.06
CA PRO A 536 30.95 -4.26 36.42
C PRO A 536 30.15 -4.68 37.66
N ALA A 537 30.13 -3.82 38.69
CA ALA A 537 29.42 -4.10 39.93
C ALA A 537 27.90 -4.15 39.74
N VAL A 538 27.36 -3.29 38.86
CA VAL A 538 25.92 -3.30 38.51
C VAL A 538 25.54 -4.58 37.77
N ILE A 539 26.34 -5.01 36.80
CA ILE A 539 26.08 -6.24 36.03
C ILE A 539 26.07 -7.46 36.96
N ASP A 540 27.06 -7.58 37.85
CA ASP A 540 27.14 -8.69 38.81
C ASP A 540 25.96 -8.67 39.79
N GLU A 541 25.59 -7.48 40.29
CA GLU A 541 24.46 -7.31 41.21
C GLU A 541 23.11 -7.68 40.58
N LEU A 542 22.85 -7.24 39.34
CA LEU A 542 21.62 -7.60 38.62
C LEU A 542 21.59 -9.09 38.25
N ALA A 543 22.74 -9.68 37.90
CA ALA A 543 22.82 -11.12 37.61
C ALA A 543 22.54 -11.97 38.86
N ALA A 544 23.05 -11.56 40.03
CA ALA A 544 22.74 -12.20 41.31
C ALA A 544 21.25 -12.08 41.65
N ALA A 545 20.66 -10.88 41.52
CA ALA A 545 19.23 -10.67 41.73
C ALA A 545 18.36 -11.49 40.77
N GLN A 546 18.77 -11.64 39.50
CA GLN A 546 18.07 -12.47 38.52
C GLN A 546 18.06 -13.94 38.93
N ALA A 547 19.17 -14.44 39.47
CA ALA A 547 19.28 -15.83 39.93
C ALA A 547 18.42 -16.12 41.17
N GLU A 548 18.18 -15.11 42.01
CA GLU A 548 17.36 -15.22 43.22
C GLU A 548 15.85 -14.98 42.98
N ALA A 549 15.48 -14.33 41.87
CA ALA A 549 14.12 -13.94 41.55
C ALA A 549 13.19 -15.15 41.33
N ARG A 550 12.09 -15.22 42.10
CA ARG A 550 11.13 -16.34 42.05
C ARG A 550 9.86 -16.04 41.27
N SER A 551 9.44 -14.77 41.21
CA SER A 551 8.27 -14.37 40.43
C SER A 551 8.64 -13.90 39.02
N LEU A 552 7.74 -14.20 38.07
CA LEU A 552 7.86 -13.76 36.68
C LEU A 552 7.95 -12.22 36.54
N PRO A 553 7.17 -11.39 37.27
CA PRO A 553 7.30 -9.94 37.20
C PRO A 553 8.70 -9.44 37.56
N LEU A 554 9.30 -9.97 38.62
CA LEU A 554 10.63 -9.56 39.05
C LEU A 554 11.71 -9.99 38.06
N GLN A 555 11.61 -11.21 37.51
CA GLN A 555 12.52 -11.71 36.47
C GLN A 555 12.46 -10.86 35.20
N ALA A 556 11.25 -10.50 34.76
CA ALA A 556 11.05 -9.64 33.60
C ALA A 556 11.60 -8.23 33.84
N ALA A 557 11.32 -7.64 35.01
CA ALA A 557 11.77 -6.29 35.33
C ALA A 557 13.29 -6.17 35.47
N LEU A 558 13.96 -7.18 36.02
CA LEU A 558 15.42 -7.23 36.09
C LEU A 558 16.05 -7.37 34.70
N ALA A 559 15.45 -8.19 33.81
CA ALA A 559 15.88 -8.31 32.42
C ALA A 559 15.76 -6.98 31.65
N GLU A 560 14.61 -6.31 31.76
CA GLU A 560 14.35 -5.00 31.15
C GLU A 560 15.28 -3.91 31.69
N CYS A 561 15.53 -3.89 33.01
CA CYS A 561 16.48 -2.94 33.62
C CYS A 561 17.90 -3.17 33.11
N ARG A 562 18.33 -4.43 32.98
CA ARG A 562 19.64 -4.77 32.39
C ARG A 562 19.73 -4.35 30.93
N ALA A 563 18.68 -4.56 30.14
CA ALA A 563 18.62 -4.11 28.75
C ALA A 563 18.73 -2.58 28.65
N ALA A 564 17.97 -1.85 29.46
CA ALA A 564 18.02 -0.38 29.50
C ALA A 564 19.41 0.17 29.90
N LEU A 565 20.11 -0.47 30.83
CA LEU A 565 21.49 -0.11 31.18
C LEU A 565 22.45 -0.35 30.01
N SER A 566 22.32 -1.49 29.33
CA SER A 566 23.11 -1.79 28.14
C SER A 566 22.83 -0.79 27.01
N ASP A 567 21.59 -0.32 26.87
CA ASP A 567 21.21 0.70 25.89
C ASP A 567 21.82 2.07 26.22
N VAL A 568 21.85 2.45 27.50
CA VAL A 568 22.56 3.66 27.95
C VAL A 568 24.06 3.53 27.67
N ASP A 569 24.65 2.38 27.98
CA ASP A 569 26.05 2.12 27.71
C ASP A 569 26.37 2.19 26.21
N ALA A 570 25.53 1.60 25.35
CA ALA A 570 25.66 1.69 23.91
C ALA A 570 25.51 3.15 23.40
N LEU A 571 24.59 3.92 23.98
CA LEU A 571 24.43 5.35 23.68
C LEU A 571 25.69 6.15 24.06
N LEU A 572 26.37 5.79 25.14
CA LEU A 572 27.58 6.46 25.60
C LEU A 572 28.83 6.06 24.80
N ASP A 573 28.87 4.80 24.34
CA ASP A 573 30.03 4.24 23.64
C ASP A 573 29.99 4.51 22.11
N ASP A 574 28.80 4.60 21.49
CA ASP A 574 28.65 4.86 20.05
C ASP A 574 28.51 6.37 19.73
N SER A 575 29.65 7.00 19.47
CA SER A 575 29.74 8.41 19.04
C SER A 575 29.48 8.62 17.54
N SER A 576 29.04 7.58 16.82
CA SER A 576 28.93 7.53 15.36
C SER A 576 27.50 7.33 14.83
N SER A 577 26.58 6.79 15.62
CA SER A 577 25.20 6.52 15.18
C SER A 577 24.23 7.63 15.57
N LEU A 578 24.36 8.79 14.92
CA LEU A 578 23.23 9.72 14.85
C LEU A 578 22.12 9.06 14.02
N ALA A 579 21.17 8.41 14.67
CA ALA A 579 19.90 8.09 14.04
C ALA A 579 19.25 9.42 13.64
N LEU A 580 19.36 9.77 12.37
CA LEU A 580 18.87 11.01 11.74
C LEU A 580 17.39 11.30 12.01
N ARG A 581 16.64 10.28 12.44
CA ARG A 581 15.18 10.28 12.56
C ARG A 581 14.75 9.41 13.73
N GLU A 582 13.89 9.95 14.60
CA GLU A 582 13.11 9.13 15.53
C GLU A 582 11.99 8.43 14.76
N PRO A 583 11.72 7.14 15.05
CA PRO A 583 10.56 6.46 14.48
C PRO A 583 9.25 7.09 15.00
N PRO A 584 8.18 7.14 14.18
CA PRO A 584 6.90 7.65 14.64
C PRO A 584 6.33 6.77 15.76
N LEU A 585 5.65 7.38 16.74
CA LEU A 585 5.12 6.68 17.93
C LEU A 585 4.23 5.50 17.54
N ALA A 586 3.41 5.70 16.52
CA ALA A 586 2.44 4.72 16.10
C ALA A 586 3.11 3.43 15.57
N ALA A 587 4.25 3.56 14.88
CA ALA A 587 5.04 2.43 14.43
C ALA A 587 5.72 1.69 15.61
N LEU A 588 6.16 2.41 16.64
CA LEU A 588 6.73 1.77 17.83
C LEU A 588 5.69 0.96 18.62
N LEU A 589 4.48 1.50 18.75
CA LEU A 589 3.45 0.97 19.65
C LEU A 589 2.52 -0.06 18.97
N TYR A 590 2.22 0.12 17.68
CA TYR A 590 1.15 -0.62 17.01
C TYR A 590 1.61 -1.41 15.79
N ALA A 591 2.86 -1.30 15.34
CA ALA A 591 3.33 -2.03 14.15
C ALA A 591 3.17 -3.54 14.27
N ASP A 592 3.36 -4.11 15.47
CA ASP A 592 3.17 -5.54 15.71
C ASP A 592 1.74 -6.02 15.41
N LEU A 593 0.74 -5.14 15.46
CA LEU A 593 -0.62 -5.48 15.04
C LEU A 593 -0.73 -5.74 13.53
N LEU A 594 0.19 -5.23 12.70
CA LEU A 594 0.21 -5.53 11.26
C LEU A 594 0.43 -7.04 11.02
N HIS A 595 1.19 -7.71 11.90
CA HIS A 595 1.42 -9.15 11.88
C HIS A 595 0.19 -9.96 12.30
N VAL A 596 -0.80 -9.35 12.95
CA VAL A 596 -2.01 -10.03 13.38
C VAL A 596 -3.04 -10.06 12.24
N ALA A 597 -3.48 -11.25 11.82
CA ALA A 597 -4.52 -11.37 10.81
C ALA A 597 -5.83 -10.73 11.31
N GLY A 598 -6.54 -10.00 10.43
CA GLY A 598 -7.84 -9.39 10.75
C GLY A 598 -7.80 -8.19 11.71
N SER A 599 -6.63 -7.70 12.12
CA SER A 599 -6.53 -6.38 12.74
C SER A 599 -6.70 -5.31 11.66
N CYS A 600 -7.57 -4.34 11.93
CA CYS A 600 -7.75 -3.13 11.13
C CYS A 600 -7.07 -1.99 11.87
N LEU A 601 -6.13 -1.30 11.23
CA LEU A 601 -5.52 -0.07 11.74
C LEU A 601 -6.07 1.14 10.99
N ASP A 602 -6.39 2.25 11.64
CA ASP A 602 -6.78 3.47 10.91
C ASP A 602 -5.54 4.19 10.31
N GLU A 603 -5.77 5.36 9.73
CA GLU A 603 -4.72 6.19 9.12
C GLU A 603 -3.67 6.68 10.13
N ASN A 604 -3.95 6.58 11.43
CA ASN A 604 -3.03 6.91 12.52
C ASN A 604 -2.43 5.66 13.18
N TRP A 605 -2.53 4.50 12.51
CA TRP A 605 -2.09 3.20 13.01
C TRP A 605 -2.79 2.75 14.30
N LEU A 606 -3.96 3.31 14.64
CA LEU A 606 -4.73 2.90 15.80
C LEU A 606 -5.68 1.77 15.43
N PRO A 607 -5.94 0.79 16.32
CA PRO A 607 -6.95 -0.22 16.07
C PRO A 607 -8.32 0.39 15.75
N CYS A 608 -8.92 0.02 14.62
CA CYS A 608 -10.28 0.40 14.26
C CYS A 608 -11.25 -0.08 15.36
N ARG A 609 -12.23 0.75 15.76
CA ARG A 609 -13.23 0.39 16.77
C ARG A 609 -13.90 -0.95 16.41
N GLY A 610 -13.83 -1.93 17.32
CA GLY A 610 -14.39 -3.28 17.12
C GLY A 610 -13.37 -4.34 16.68
N SER A 611 -12.13 -3.97 16.38
CA SER A 611 -11.02 -4.93 16.18
C SER A 611 -10.65 -5.60 17.50
N ARG A 612 -11.34 -6.69 17.87
CA ARG A 612 -10.91 -7.55 18.97
C ARG A 612 -9.69 -8.35 18.50
N ALA A 613 -8.49 -7.85 18.79
CA ALA A 613 -7.30 -8.69 18.74
C ALA A 613 -7.46 -9.75 19.85
N SER A 614 -7.70 -11.01 19.48
CA SER A 614 -7.79 -12.07 20.48
C SER A 614 -6.44 -12.26 21.18
N ARG A 615 -6.47 -12.54 22.48
CA ARG A 615 -5.28 -12.89 23.28
C ARG A 615 -4.39 -13.92 22.60
N ASP A 616 -5.00 -14.94 22.00
CA ASP A 616 -4.31 -16.02 21.28
C ASP A 616 -3.43 -15.50 20.12
N ARG A 617 -3.85 -14.42 19.46
CA ARG A 617 -3.07 -13.81 18.37
C ARG A 617 -1.87 -13.01 18.89
N LEU A 618 -2.00 -12.36 20.05
CA LEU A 618 -0.87 -11.69 20.70
C LEU A 618 0.13 -12.72 21.26
N GLU A 619 -0.36 -13.87 21.74
CA GLU A 619 0.51 -14.99 22.14
C GLU A 619 1.31 -15.55 20.96
N GLN A 620 0.70 -15.65 19.77
CA GLN A 620 1.42 -16.03 18.55
C GLN A 620 2.56 -15.05 18.22
N LEU A 621 2.36 -13.73 18.41
CA LEU A 621 3.41 -12.72 18.14
C LEU A 621 4.66 -12.90 19.00
N LEU A 622 4.52 -13.41 20.23
CA LEU A 622 5.68 -13.67 21.10
C LEU A 622 6.56 -14.80 20.57
N GLY A 623 5.99 -15.76 19.84
CA GLY A 623 6.74 -16.86 19.22
C GLY A 623 7.28 -16.56 17.82
N MET A 624 6.95 -15.41 17.24
CA MET A 624 7.32 -15.05 15.87
C MET A 624 8.70 -14.40 15.79
N ASP A 625 9.52 -14.85 14.84
CA ASP A 625 10.75 -14.15 14.45
C ASP A 625 10.40 -12.88 13.66
N HIS A 626 10.69 -11.73 14.25
CA HIS A 626 10.28 -10.41 13.74
C HIS A 626 10.95 -10.05 12.41
N ARG A 627 12.20 -10.49 12.18
CA ARG A 627 12.97 -10.12 10.99
C ARG A 627 12.44 -10.80 9.72
N SER A 628 12.08 -12.08 9.82
CA SER A 628 11.52 -12.84 8.69
C SER A 628 10.02 -12.56 8.47
N ALA A 629 9.30 -12.07 9.49
CA ALA A 629 7.86 -11.90 9.46
C ALA A 629 7.34 -10.74 8.58
N TRP A 630 8.12 -9.67 8.36
CA TRP A 630 7.63 -8.47 7.66
C TRP A 630 7.31 -8.71 6.18
N ARG A 631 8.14 -9.46 5.45
CA ARG A 631 7.84 -9.82 4.05
C ARG A 631 6.59 -10.68 3.93
N ALA A 632 6.45 -11.70 4.78
CA ALA A 632 5.25 -12.53 4.83
C ALA A 632 4.00 -11.70 5.19
N THR A 633 4.17 -10.71 6.06
CA THR A 633 3.10 -9.78 6.46
C THR A 633 2.69 -8.88 5.31
N PHE A 634 3.65 -8.34 4.55
CA PHE A 634 3.39 -7.57 3.34
C PHE A 634 2.55 -8.40 2.35
N GLU A 635 2.99 -9.61 2.03
CA GLU A 635 2.29 -10.49 1.08
C GLU A 635 0.87 -10.83 1.54
N ARG A 636 0.68 -11.13 2.82
CA ARG A 636 -0.66 -11.36 3.37
C ARG A 636 -1.54 -10.11 3.26
N ARG A 637 -1.04 -8.93 3.64
CA ARG A 637 -1.82 -7.67 3.55
C ARG A 637 -2.10 -7.28 2.10
N ARG A 638 -1.19 -7.61 1.19
CA ARG A 638 -1.39 -7.47 -0.26
C ARG A 638 -2.54 -8.36 -0.73
N LEU A 639 -2.58 -9.64 -0.31
CA LEU A 639 -3.69 -10.55 -0.60
C LEU A 639 -5.03 -10.09 0.00
N GLU A 640 -5.02 -9.48 1.19
CA GLU A 640 -6.19 -8.84 1.81
C GLU A 640 -6.63 -7.55 1.09
N LYS A 641 -5.87 -7.08 0.09
CA LYS A 641 -6.08 -5.80 -0.62
C LYS A 641 -6.14 -4.60 0.34
N ASP A 642 -5.37 -4.65 1.43
CA ASP A 642 -5.18 -3.53 2.35
C ASP A 642 -3.87 -2.81 2.00
N HIS A 643 -3.97 -1.89 1.03
CA HIS A 643 -2.83 -1.11 0.58
C HIS A 643 -2.45 0.04 1.51
N LEU A 644 -3.26 0.33 2.53
CA LEU A 644 -2.84 1.16 3.66
C LEU A 644 -1.84 0.36 4.50
N ALA A 645 -2.20 -0.85 4.94
CA ALA A 645 -1.32 -1.71 5.73
C ALA A 645 -0.01 -2.10 5.01
N THR A 646 -0.05 -2.35 3.69
CA THR A 646 1.19 -2.63 2.94
C THR A 646 2.14 -1.43 2.87
N LEU A 647 1.62 -0.19 2.87
CA LEU A 647 2.45 1.01 2.94
C LEU A 647 3.17 1.07 4.29
N GLU A 648 2.44 0.80 5.37
CA GLU A 648 3.00 0.82 6.72
C GLU A 648 4.07 -0.26 6.93
N VAL A 649 3.87 -1.47 6.37
CA VAL A 649 4.91 -2.53 6.37
C VAL A 649 6.18 -2.07 5.63
N ILE A 650 6.03 -1.40 4.49
CA ILE A 650 7.18 -0.84 3.76
C ILE A 650 7.91 0.18 4.62
N GLN A 651 7.20 1.09 5.28
CA GLN A 651 7.81 2.09 6.17
C GLN A 651 8.59 1.44 7.31
N CYS A 652 8.06 0.36 7.93
CA CYS A 652 8.80 -0.42 8.93
C CYS A 652 10.10 -1.00 8.39
N LEU A 653 10.09 -1.58 7.18
CA LEU A 653 11.28 -2.15 6.55
C LEU A 653 12.31 -1.09 6.14
N GLU A 654 11.86 0.09 5.69
CA GLU A 654 12.74 1.22 5.40
C GLU A 654 13.47 1.72 6.65
N MET A 655 12.78 1.76 7.80
CA MET A 655 13.41 2.11 9.08
C MET A 655 14.48 1.09 9.51
N GLN A 656 14.29 -0.19 9.19
CA GLN A 656 15.26 -1.25 9.44
C GLN A 656 16.38 -1.31 8.37
N ARG A 657 16.35 -0.43 7.36
CA ARG A 657 17.27 -0.38 6.21
C ARG A 657 17.28 -1.67 5.37
N GLU A 658 16.15 -2.37 5.32
CA GLU A 658 15.97 -3.61 4.56
C GLU A 658 15.20 -3.37 3.25
N GLY A 659 15.35 -4.28 2.27
CA GLY A 659 14.98 -4.12 0.85
C GLY A 659 13.52 -3.71 0.55
N ALA A 660 13.21 -2.43 0.72
CA ALA A 660 11.88 -1.84 0.55
C ALA A 660 11.49 -1.54 -0.91
N ARG A 661 12.47 -1.35 -1.81
CA ARG A 661 12.22 -0.92 -3.20
C ARG A 661 11.43 -1.95 -4.01
N GLU A 662 11.73 -3.23 -3.83
CA GLU A 662 11.02 -4.32 -4.52
C GLU A 662 9.54 -4.38 -4.07
N LEU A 663 9.29 -4.22 -2.77
CA LEU A 663 7.94 -4.21 -2.20
C LEU A 663 7.14 -2.97 -2.63
N GLN A 664 7.80 -1.82 -2.78
CA GLN A 664 7.16 -0.61 -3.33
C GLN A 664 6.67 -0.84 -4.77
N ALA A 665 7.49 -1.48 -5.60
CA ALA A 665 7.09 -1.82 -6.97
C ALA A 665 5.92 -2.81 -6.98
N ALA A 666 5.99 -3.88 -6.18
CA ALA A 666 4.92 -4.87 -6.05
C ALA A 666 3.60 -4.23 -5.55
N ARG A 667 3.67 -3.33 -4.57
CA ARG A 667 2.52 -2.57 -4.07
C ARG A 667 1.91 -1.69 -5.15
N ALA A 668 2.73 -0.97 -5.92
CA ALA A 668 2.25 -0.07 -6.95
C ALA A 668 1.51 -0.81 -8.08
N GLU A 669 2.04 -1.96 -8.51
CA GLU A 669 1.40 -2.83 -9.49
C GLU A 669 0.06 -3.35 -8.96
N ASP A 670 0.05 -3.90 -7.75
CA ASP A 670 -1.15 -4.51 -7.18
C ASP A 670 -2.25 -3.49 -6.84
N LEU A 671 -1.87 -2.29 -6.41
CA LEU A 671 -2.80 -1.18 -6.20
C LEU A 671 -3.51 -0.79 -7.50
N GLN A 672 -2.80 -0.79 -8.64
CA GLN A 672 -3.43 -0.56 -9.95
C GLN A 672 -4.37 -1.70 -10.34
N ARG A 673 -3.97 -2.95 -10.12
CA ARG A 673 -4.84 -4.12 -10.34
C ARG A 673 -6.13 -4.03 -9.53
N CYS A 674 -6.02 -3.71 -8.23
CA CYS A 674 -7.17 -3.54 -7.34
C CYS A 674 -8.11 -2.39 -7.77
N ARG A 675 -7.56 -1.24 -8.18
CA ARG A 675 -8.35 -0.11 -8.69
C ARG A 675 -9.11 -0.47 -9.97
N ASN A 676 -8.45 -1.19 -10.89
CA ASN A 676 -9.09 -1.63 -12.13
C ASN A 676 -10.20 -2.66 -11.85
N ALA A 677 -9.96 -3.61 -10.94
CA ALA A 677 -10.97 -4.57 -10.51
C ALA A 677 -12.18 -3.89 -9.85
N LEU A 678 -11.96 -2.91 -8.96
CA LEU A 678 -13.04 -2.16 -8.33
C LEU A 678 -13.83 -1.32 -9.35
N ARG A 679 -13.16 -0.69 -10.32
CA ARG A 679 -13.82 0.05 -11.41
C ARG A 679 -14.73 -0.86 -12.22
N HIS A 680 -14.22 -2.04 -12.60
CA HIS A 680 -15.01 -3.05 -13.30
C HIS A 680 -16.21 -3.52 -12.48
N ASP A 681 -16.02 -3.78 -11.18
CA ASP A 681 -17.12 -4.18 -10.30
C ASP A 681 -18.20 -3.08 -10.14
N VAL A 682 -17.80 -1.81 -10.11
CA VAL A 682 -18.72 -0.66 -10.10
C VAL A 682 -19.54 -0.63 -11.40
N GLU A 683 -18.89 -0.75 -12.56
CA GLU A 683 -19.55 -0.78 -13.86
C GLU A 683 -20.52 -1.97 -13.98
N GLN A 684 -20.09 -3.18 -13.62
CA GLN A 684 -20.96 -4.35 -13.62
C GLN A 684 -22.16 -4.21 -12.68
N THR A 685 -21.95 -3.66 -11.48
CA THR A 685 -23.05 -3.48 -10.52
C THR A 685 -24.04 -2.42 -11.02
N ARG A 686 -23.54 -1.36 -11.66
CA ARG A 686 -24.38 -0.35 -12.32
C ARG A 686 -25.22 -0.96 -13.44
N GLU A 687 -24.62 -1.77 -14.30
CA GLU A 687 -25.32 -2.50 -15.36
C GLU A 687 -26.42 -3.41 -14.79
N LEU A 688 -26.15 -4.13 -13.71
CA LEU A 688 -27.16 -4.98 -13.05
C LEU A 688 -28.33 -4.18 -12.47
N VAL A 689 -28.08 -2.99 -11.90
CA VAL A 689 -29.14 -2.09 -11.44
C VAL A 689 -29.96 -1.57 -12.62
N ASP A 690 -29.31 -1.16 -13.71
CA ASP A 690 -30.00 -0.67 -14.92
C ASP A 690 -30.81 -1.77 -15.61
N VAL A 691 -30.31 -3.01 -15.68
CA VAL A 691 -31.04 -4.18 -16.19
C VAL A 691 -32.24 -4.51 -15.30
N ALA A 692 -32.07 -4.52 -13.98
CA ALA A 692 -33.18 -4.78 -13.06
C ALA A 692 -34.28 -3.69 -13.16
N ALA A 693 -33.91 -2.43 -13.38
CA ALA A 693 -34.85 -1.35 -13.65
C ALA A 693 -35.56 -1.54 -15.01
N ALA A 694 -34.82 -1.90 -16.06
CA ALA A 694 -35.38 -2.14 -17.40
C ALA A 694 -36.36 -3.34 -17.43
N GLU A 695 -36.12 -4.34 -16.59
CA GLU A 695 -37.02 -5.49 -16.39
C GLU A 695 -38.21 -5.16 -15.48
N GLY A 696 -38.33 -3.93 -14.98
CA GLY A 696 -39.41 -3.48 -14.10
C GLY A 696 -39.36 -4.09 -12.69
N ARG A 697 -38.18 -4.58 -12.27
CA ARG A 697 -37.97 -5.16 -10.94
C ARG A 697 -37.70 -4.12 -9.85
N LEU A 698 -37.35 -2.88 -10.23
CA LEU A 698 -37.02 -1.78 -9.31
C LEU A 698 -37.96 -0.60 -9.53
N ASP A 699 -38.40 0.02 -8.43
CA ASP A 699 -39.00 1.36 -8.46
C ASP A 699 -37.91 2.46 -8.56
N ASP A 700 -38.33 3.67 -8.91
CA ASP A 700 -37.42 4.80 -9.14
C ASP A 700 -36.62 5.18 -7.88
N ASP A 701 -37.22 5.07 -6.69
CA ASP A 701 -36.60 5.39 -5.41
C ASP A 701 -35.49 4.38 -5.03
N THR A 702 -35.77 3.08 -5.20
CA THR A 702 -34.80 2.01 -4.95
C THR A 702 -33.68 2.06 -5.96
N ARG A 703 -33.99 2.30 -7.24
CA ARG A 703 -32.99 2.52 -8.28
C ARG A 703 -32.07 3.69 -7.94
N ALA A 704 -32.63 4.83 -7.55
CA ALA A 704 -31.87 6.02 -7.18
C ALA A 704 -30.96 5.75 -5.95
N ARG A 705 -31.48 5.06 -4.92
CA ARG A 705 -30.71 4.68 -3.74
C ARG A 705 -29.52 3.77 -4.08
N LEU A 706 -29.75 2.71 -4.87
CA LEU A 706 -28.70 1.76 -5.23
C LEU A 706 -27.64 2.41 -6.14
N LEU A 707 -28.06 3.19 -7.13
CA LEU A 707 -27.13 3.95 -7.98
C LEU A 707 -26.30 4.96 -7.19
N ALA A 708 -26.89 5.65 -6.21
CA ALA A 708 -26.15 6.60 -5.37
C ALA A 708 -24.98 5.91 -4.62
N VAL A 709 -25.18 4.69 -4.11
CA VAL A 709 -24.12 3.91 -3.47
C VAL A 709 -23.03 3.51 -4.47
N VAL A 710 -23.42 3.05 -5.68
CA VAL A 710 -22.49 2.63 -6.72
C VAL A 710 -21.66 3.81 -7.24
N GLU A 711 -22.30 4.95 -7.52
CA GLU A 711 -21.63 6.17 -7.98
C GLU A 711 -20.71 6.77 -6.91
N GLN A 712 -21.13 6.75 -5.63
CA GLN A 712 -20.28 7.18 -4.53
C GLN A 712 -18.99 6.36 -4.47
N ILE A 713 -19.07 5.04 -4.64
CA ILE A 713 -17.89 4.16 -4.69
C ILE A 713 -17.05 4.48 -5.93
N GLY A 714 -17.68 4.67 -7.10
CA GLY A 714 -17.03 5.03 -8.36
C GLY A 714 -16.19 6.31 -8.27
N MET A 715 -16.71 7.34 -7.61
CA MET A 715 -16.02 8.63 -7.45
C MET A 715 -14.74 8.54 -6.62
N ILE A 716 -14.70 7.66 -5.61
CA ILE A 716 -13.56 7.57 -4.69
C ILE A 716 -12.51 6.54 -5.13
N VAL A 717 -12.74 5.73 -6.17
CA VAL A 717 -11.83 4.66 -6.62
C VAL A 717 -10.35 5.10 -6.72
N PRO A 718 -10.00 6.30 -7.26
CA PRO A 718 -8.61 6.74 -7.31
C PRO A 718 -7.93 6.82 -5.94
N ASP A 719 -8.68 7.13 -4.89
CA ASP A 719 -8.17 7.37 -3.53
C ASP A 719 -8.36 6.16 -2.60
N VAL A 720 -8.97 5.06 -3.08
CA VAL A 720 -9.17 3.85 -2.27
C VAL A 720 -7.83 3.13 -2.03
N LEU A 721 -7.50 2.95 -0.76
CA LEU A 721 -6.38 2.10 -0.30
C LEU A 721 -6.85 0.79 0.35
N ARG A 722 -8.14 0.69 0.70
CA ARG A 722 -8.74 -0.49 1.33
C ARG A 722 -9.91 -1.00 0.51
N PHE A 723 -9.70 -2.06 -0.25
CA PHE A 723 -10.67 -2.44 -1.28
C PHE A 723 -11.82 -3.28 -0.73
N GLU A 724 -11.58 -4.17 0.23
CA GLU A 724 -12.59 -5.13 0.69
C GLU A 724 -13.88 -4.49 1.21
N PRO A 725 -13.87 -3.42 2.04
CA PRO A 725 -15.12 -2.79 2.48
C PRO A 725 -15.96 -2.21 1.34
N ARG A 726 -15.34 -1.87 0.20
CA ARG A 726 -16.01 -1.30 -0.98
C ARG A 726 -16.59 -2.42 -1.83
N HIS A 727 -15.83 -3.49 -2.05
CA HIS A 727 -16.36 -4.71 -2.68
C HIS A 727 -17.52 -5.31 -1.87
N ALA A 728 -17.44 -5.34 -0.53
CA ALA A 728 -18.51 -5.82 0.33
C ALA A 728 -19.81 -4.99 0.16
N ARG A 729 -19.71 -3.66 0.02
CA ARG A 729 -20.86 -2.80 -0.27
C ARG A 729 -21.48 -3.10 -1.64
N LEU A 730 -20.66 -3.30 -2.68
CA LEU A 730 -21.15 -3.68 -4.01
C LEU A 730 -21.79 -5.07 -4.00
N ARG A 731 -21.21 -6.03 -3.26
CA ARG A 731 -21.82 -7.35 -3.04
C ARG A 731 -23.18 -7.23 -2.38
N HIS A 732 -23.32 -6.37 -1.37
CA HIS A 732 -24.61 -6.14 -0.72
C HIS A 732 -25.68 -5.60 -1.68
N VAL A 733 -25.31 -4.68 -2.59
CA VAL A 733 -26.20 -4.20 -3.66
C VAL A 733 -26.62 -5.36 -4.58
N ARG A 734 -25.66 -6.20 -5.02
CA ARG A 734 -25.95 -7.36 -5.88
C ARG A 734 -26.87 -8.38 -5.19
N GLU A 735 -26.64 -8.65 -3.91
CA GLU A 735 -27.49 -9.52 -3.08
C GLU A 735 -28.90 -8.95 -2.89
N GLU A 736 -29.05 -7.63 -2.79
CA GLU A 736 -30.37 -6.97 -2.74
C GLU A 736 -31.11 -7.14 -4.07
N LEU A 737 -30.43 -6.97 -5.21
CA LEU A 737 -31.01 -7.20 -6.55
C LEU A 737 -31.45 -8.66 -6.76
N GLU A 738 -30.68 -9.62 -6.27
CA GLU A 738 -31.02 -11.04 -6.35
C GLU A 738 -32.25 -11.38 -5.48
N ARG A 739 -32.31 -10.87 -4.25
CA ARG A 739 -33.50 -11.03 -3.38
C ARG A 739 -34.76 -10.48 -4.03
N ILE A 740 -34.67 -9.33 -4.71
CA ILE A 740 -35.79 -8.75 -5.46
C ILE A 740 -36.21 -9.66 -6.63
N ARG A 741 -35.25 -10.25 -7.34
CA ARG A 741 -35.50 -11.18 -8.46
C ARG A 741 -36.27 -12.43 -7.98
N GLU A 742 -35.80 -13.06 -6.90
CA GLU A 742 -36.41 -14.26 -6.34
C GLU A 742 -37.84 -14.02 -5.84
N ALA A 743 -38.09 -12.87 -5.19
CA ALA A 743 -39.41 -12.48 -4.70
C ALA A 743 -40.45 -12.27 -5.83
N MET A 744 -40.01 -11.84 -7.02
CA MET A 744 -40.90 -11.73 -8.19
C MET A 744 -41.16 -13.09 -8.84
N HIS A 745 -40.15 -13.97 -8.92
CA HIS A 745 -40.32 -15.31 -9.47
C HIS A 745 -41.31 -16.15 -8.66
N SER A 746 -41.24 -16.08 -7.32
CA SER A 746 -42.16 -16.82 -6.44
C SER A 746 -43.61 -16.30 -6.51
N ARG A 747 -43.83 -15.06 -6.93
CA ARG A 747 -45.18 -14.47 -7.13
C ARG A 747 -45.78 -14.84 -8.49
N ALA A 748 -44.98 -15.26 -9.47
CA ALA A 748 -45.43 -15.59 -10.83
C ALA A 748 -45.96 -17.02 -11.00
N GLU A 749 -45.55 -17.97 -10.14
CA GLU A 749 -45.91 -19.40 -10.25
C GLU A 749 -47.41 -19.75 -10.09
N PRO A 750 -48.28 -19.04 -9.33
CA PRO A 750 -49.70 -19.41 -9.25
C PRO A 750 -50.56 -18.90 -10.42
N ALA A 751 -50.06 -17.98 -11.26
CA ALA A 751 -50.85 -17.33 -12.32
C ALA A 751 -50.69 -18.00 -13.71
N ALA A 752 -49.71 -18.90 -13.87
CA ALA A 752 -49.31 -19.43 -15.18
C ALA A 752 -50.23 -20.51 -15.77
N GLU A 753 -51.19 -21.07 -15.00
CA GLU A 753 -52.00 -22.22 -15.44
C GLU A 753 -53.33 -21.87 -16.15
N ARG A 754 -53.73 -20.59 -16.27
CA ARG A 754 -55.04 -20.24 -16.88
C ARG A 754 -55.06 -19.62 -18.28
N ASN A 755 -53.92 -19.26 -18.88
CA ASN A 755 -53.92 -18.65 -20.21
C ASN A 755 -52.92 -19.33 -21.17
N VAL A 756 -53.34 -20.43 -21.79
CA VAL A 756 -52.56 -21.22 -22.77
C VAL A 756 -52.76 -20.74 -24.22
N GLY A 757 -53.45 -19.61 -24.45
CA GLY A 757 -53.82 -19.17 -25.81
C GLY A 757 -52.81 -18.32 -26.58
N ARG A 758 -52.19 -17.31 -25.97
CA ARG A 758 -51.30 -16.35 -26.65
C ARG A 758 -50.31 -15.78 -25.64
N ARG A 759 -49.08 -16.31 -25.62
CA ARG A 759 -48.02 -15.88 -24.70
C ARG A 759 -47.14 -14.82 -25.35
N SER A 760 -46.92 -13.71 -24.65
CA SER A 760 -45.85 -12.76 -24.98
C SER A 760 -44.51 -13.51 -25.01
N LEU A 761 -43.74 -13.36 -26.07
CA LEU A 761 -42.43 -14.01 -26.24
C LEU A 761 -41.39 -13.56 -25.19
N LEU A 762 -41.72 -12.53 -24.40
CA LEU A 762 -40.93 -12.07 -23.26
C LEU A 762 -40.99 -13.05 -22.08
N ALA A 763 -42.15 -13.69 -21.83
CA ALA A 763 -42.38 -14.49 -20.63
C ALA A 763 -41.68 -15.86 -20.63
N GLY A 764 -41.10 -16.29 -21.76
CA GLY A 764 -40.43 -17.59 -21.93
C GLY A 764 -38.92 -17.54 -22.17
N GLY A 765 -38.27 -16.37 -22.01
CA GLY A 765 -36.86 -16.21 -22.37
C GLY A 765 -36.60 -16.27 -23.89
N ALA A 766 -37.65 -16.20 -24.71
CA ALA A 766 -37.62 -16.35 -26.16
C ALA A 766 -37.23 -15.04 -26.90
N TRP A 767 -36.38 -14.20 -26.30
CA TRP A 767 -35.92 -12.95 -26.91
C TRP A 767 -35.23 -13.19 -28.27
N ARG A 768 -34.52 -14.31 -28.41
CA ARG A 768 -33.91 -14.74 -29.68
C ARG A 768 -34.95 -15.08 -30.74
N GLU A 769 -36.08 -15.66 -30.35
CA GLU A 769 -37.17 -16.02 -31.26
C GLU A 769 -37.94 -14.77 -31.72
N ALA A 770 -38.24 -13.85 -30.80
CA ALA A 770 -38.84 -12.55 -31.13
C ALA A 770 -37.93 -11.72 -32.05
N THR A 771 -36.62 -11.72 -31.79
CA THR A 771 -35.62 -11.05 -32.64
C THR A 771 -35.53 -11.70 -34.02
N SER A 772 -35.54 -13.04 -34.08
CA SER A 772 -35.54 -13.79 -35.34
C SER A 772 -36.79 -13.49 -36.18
N LEU A 773 -37.96 -13.48 -35.56
CA LEU A 773 -39.24 -13.13 -36.21
C LEU A 773 -39.24 -11.70 -36.75
N PHE A 774 -38.71 -10.75 -35.97
CA PHE A 774 -38.59 -9.35 -36.38
C PHE A 774 -37.64 -9.20 -37.57
N LEU A 775 -36.45 -9.81 -37.51
CA LEU A 775 -35.46 -9.76 -38.59
C LEU A 775 -35.97 -10.45 -39.87
N ALA A 776 -36.70 -11.57 -39.74
CA ALA A 776 -37.32 -12.24 -40.88
C ALA A 776 -38.35 -11.34 -41.58
N GLY A 777 -39.11 -10.55 -40.83
CA GLY A 777 -40.08 -9.59 -41.39
C GLY A 777 -39.45 -8.35 -42.07
N LEU A 778 -38.19 -8.03 -41.76
CA LEU A 778 -37.46 -6.93 -42.39
C LEU A 778 -36.88 -7.29 -43.77
N GLY A 779 -36.71 -8.58 -44.08
CA GLY A 779 -36.16 -9.04 -45.36
C GLY A 779 -34.69 -8.65 -45.53
N GLU A 780 -34.36 -7.93 -46.61
CA GLU A 780 -32.98 -7.46 -46.89
C GLU A 780 -32.59 -6.22 -46.07
N ASN A 781 -33.56 -5.55 -45.44
CA ASN A 781 -33.33 -4.35 -44.64
C ASN A 781 -32.71 -4.71 -43.28
N ARG A 782 -31.82 -3.84 -42.78
CA ARG A 782 -31.09 -4.07 -41.53
C ARG A 782 -31.40 -2.99 -40.49
N PRO A 783 -31.58 -3.34 -39.21
CA PRO A 783 -31.67 -2.35 -38.14
C PRO A 783 -30.30 -1.73 -37.86
N GLU A 784 -30.30 -0.43 -37.52
CA GLU A 784 -29.09 0.35 -37.21
C GLU A 784 -28.30 -0.20 -36.01
N SER A 785 -29.01 -0.68 -34.98
CA SER A 785 -28.38 -1.27 -33.79
C SER A 785 -29.35 -2.18 -33.03
N SER A 786 -28.82 -2.95 -32.09
CA SER A 786 -29.61 -3.78 -31.18
C SER A 786 -30.64 -2.98 -30.36
N SER A 787 -30.39 -1.69 -30.13
CA SER A 787 -31.33 -0.80 -29.43
C SER A 787 -32.60 -0.52 -30.26
N VAL A 788 -32.48 -0.47 -31.59
CA VAL A 788 -33.62 -0.29 -32.51
C VAL A 788 -34.50 -1.54 -32.51
N ILE A 789 -33.89 -2.73 -32.45
CA ILE A 789 -34.60 -4.01 -32.30
C ILE A 789 -35.35 -4.03 -30.97
N ALA A 790 -34.69 -3.70 -29.86
CA ALA A 790 -35.32 -3.66 -28.55
C ALA A 790 -36.51 -2.67 -28.51
N ARG A 791 -36.35 -1.49 -29.13
CA ARG A 791 -37.41 -0.48 -29.24
C ARG A 791 -38.61 -1.00 -30.05
N ALA A 792 -38.39 -1.63 -31.20
CA ALA A 792 -39.47 -2.17 -32.03
C ALA A 792 -40.20 -3.35 -31.36
N LEU A 793 -39.47 -4.26 -30.72
CA LEU A 793 -40.07 -5.38 -29.98
C LEU A 793 -40.87 -4.90 -28.76
N SER A 794 -40.36 -3.87 -28.06
CA SER A 794 -41.08 -3.22 -26.96
C SER A 794 -42.37 -2.58 -27.44
N LEU A 795 -42.37 -1.88 -28.58
CA LEU A 795 -43.58 -1.31 -29.17
C LEU A 795 -44.60 -2.39 -29.56
N ALA A 796 -44.14 -3.52 -30.10
CA ALA A 796 -44.99 -4.67 -30.44
C ALA A 796 -45.41 -5.52 -29.22
N ASN A 797 -45.08 -5.11 -27.99
CA ASN A 797 -45.34 -5.82 -26.74
C ASN A 797 -44.90 -7.31 -26.75
N TYR A 798 -43.90 -7.64 -27.57
CA TYR A 798 -43.42 -9.00 -27.81
C TYR A 798 -44.50 -10.00 -28.28
N GLU A 799 -45.59 -9.50 -28.89
CA GLU A 799 -46.65 -10.32 -29.48
C GLU A 799 -46.27 -10.71 -30.92
N GLN A 800 -46.34 -12.01 -31.24
CA GLN A 800 -45.84 -12.55 -32.52
C GLN A 800 -46.46 -11.86 -33.74
N ASP A 801 -47.78 -11.70 -33.76
CA ASP A 801 -48.48 -11.10 -34.89
C ASP A 801 -48.19 -9.59 -35.02
N ALA A 802 -48.04 -8.88 -33.90
CA ALA A 802 -47.68 -7.46 -33.88
C ALA A 802 -46.23 -7.23 -34.35
N ILE A 803 -45.30 -8.11 -33.96
CA ILE A 803 -43.90 -8.07 -34.43
C ILE A 803 -43.85 -8.21 -35.95
N GLN A 804 -44.57 -9.19 -36.50
CA GLN A 804 -44.55 -9.46 -37.94
C GLN A 804 -45.15 -8.31 -38.75
N ARG A 805 -46.30 -7.77 -38.32
CA ARG A 805 -46.93 -6.63 -39.01
C ARG A 805 -46.08 -5.36 -38.89
N LEU A 806 -45.50 -5.08 -37.72
CA LEU A 806 -44.62 -3.93 -37.54
C LEU A 806 -43.34 -4.05 -38.38
N ALA A 807 -42.72 -5.24 -38.42
CA ALA A 807 -41.54 -5.48 -39.25
C ALA A 807 -41.84 -5.30 -40.74
N ALA A 808 -42.98 -5.79 -41.23
CA ALA A 808 -43.40 -5.60 -42.61
C ALA A 808 -43.59 -4.11 -42.98
N LEU A 809 -44.18 -3.31 -42.08
CA LEU A 809 -44.33 -1.86 -42.27
C LEU A 809 -42.99 -1.11 -42.23
N LEU A 810 -42.09 -1.48 -41.32
CA LEU A 810 -40.76 -0.90 -41.24
C LEU A 810 -39.91 -1.24 -42.47
N SER A 811 -40.08 -2.43 -43.03
CA SER A 811 -39.41 -2.85 -44.27
C SER A 811 -39.79 -1.97 -45.46
N GLN A 812 -41.06 -1.55 -45.56
CA GLN A 812 -41.54 -0.66 -46.62
C GLN A 812 -41.10 0.80 -46.45
N ARG A 813 -40.72 1.19 -45.23
CA ARG A 813 -40.36 2.57 -44.84
C ARG A 813 -38.86 2.74 -44.61
N ALA A 814 -38.07 1.68 -44.81
CA ALA A 814 -36.63 1.70 -44.65
C ALA A 814 -35.98 2.65 -45.67
N VAL A 815 -35.09 3.52 -45.20
CA VAL A 815 -34.39 4.48 -46.07
C VAL A 815 -33.01 3.89 -46.37
N GLY A 816 -32.75 3.59 -47.64
CA GLY A 816 -31.44 3.06 -48.07
C GLY A 816 -31.10 1.68 -47.52
N GLY A 817 -32.09 0.84 -47.21
CA GLY A 817 -31.88 -0.49 -46.65
C GLY A 817 -31.70 -0.53 -45.13
N LEU A 818 -31.79 0.62 -44.46
CA LEU A 818 -31.55 0.75 -43.02
C LEU A 818 -32.83 1.17 -42.27
N VAL A 819 -33.11 0.50 -41.17
CA VAL A 819 -34.16 0.87 -40.21
C VAL A 819 -33.49 1.56 -39.03
N THR A 820 -33.62 2.88 -38.97
CA THR A 820 -33.11 3.71 -37.86
C THR A 820 -34.18 3.88 -36.78
N ARG A 821 -33.78 4.41 -35.62
CA ARG A 821 -34.72 4.75 -34.54
C ARG A 821 -35.81 5.72 -35.01
N ASP A 822 -35.43 6.74 -35.79
CA ASP A 822 -36.36 7.76 -36.30
C ASP A 822 -37.44 7.15 -37.22
N VAL A 823 -37.07 6.15 -38.02
CA VAL A 823 -38.02 5.41 -38.86
C VAL A 823 -39.01 4.62 -37.99
N VAL A 824 -38.54 3.97 -36.93
CA VAL A 824 -39.40 3.23 -35.99
C VAL A 824 -40.39 4.15 -35.28
N ASP A 825 -39.92 5.25 -34.72
CA ASP A 825 -40.78 6.18 -33.99
C ASP A 825 -41.74 6.95 -34.94
N SER A 826 -41.31 7.24 -36.18
CA SER A 826 -42.17 7.82 -37.22
C SER A 826 -43.27 6.86 -37.69
N VAL A 827 -42.95 5.57 -37.88
CA VAL A 827 -43.95 4.55 -38.22
C VAL A 827 -44.92 4.34 -37.07
N ALA A 828 -44.44 4.24 -35.83
CA ALA A 828 -45.30 4.10 -34.64
C ALA A 828 -46.28 5.27 -34.48
N SER A 829 -45.84 6.49 -34.79
CA SER A 829 -46.67 7.70 -34.71
C SER A 829 -47.58 7.92 -35.92
N SER A 830 -47.46 7.09 -36.96
CA SER A 830 -48.33 7.16 -38.14
C SER A 830 -49.66 6.45 -37.88
N ARG A 831 -50.73 6.86 -38.59
CA ARG A 831 -52.06 6.23 -38.46
C ARG A 831 -52.01 4.72 -38.69
N GLU A 832 -51.33 4.29 -39.74
CA GLU A 832 -51.16 2.88 -40.12
C GLU A 832 -50.36 2.08 -39.07
N GLY A 833 -49.31 2.67 -38.50
CA GLY A 833 -48.52 2.03 -37.45
C GLY A 833 -49.27 1.96 -36.11
N ALA A 834 -49.99 3.01 -35.73
CA ALA A 834 -50.83 3.01 -34.54
C ALA A 834 -51.97 1.98 -34.64
N GLU A 835 -52.63 1.88 -35.80
CA GLU A 835 -53.62 0.84 -36.08
C GLU A 835 -53.00 -0.57 -35.98
N THR A 836 -51.77 -0.75 -36.47
CA THR A 836 -51.06 -2.03 -36.43
C THR A 836 -50.66 -2.45 -35.01
N LEU A 837 -50.14 -1.52 -34.21
CA LEU A 837 -49.70 -1.75 -32.84
C LEU A 837 -50.87 -2.02 -31.89
N THR A 838 -52.04 -1.43 -32.18
CA THR A 838 -53.23 -1.54 -31.33
C THR A 838 -54.28 -2.50 -31.85
N ALA A 839 -54.10 -3.12 -33.03
CA ALA A 839 -55.08 -4.00 -33.66
C ALA A 839 -55.57 -5.12 -32.72
N ASP A 840 -54.64 -5.86 -32.09
CA ASP A 840 -54.99 -6.98 -31.22
C ASP A 840 -55.64 -6.50 -29.92
N LEU A 841 -55.22 -5.33 -29.41
CA LEU A 841 -55.81 -4.70 -28.24
C LEU A 841 -57.24 -4.23 -28.54
N ARG A 842 -57.47 -3.59 -29.68
CA ARG A 842 -58.81 -3.14 -30.12
C ARG A 842 -59.74 -4.32 -30.36
N ALA A 843 -59.26 -5.39 -31.00
CA ALA A 843 -60.04 -6.61 -31.21
C ALA A 843 -60.48 -7.26 -29.88
N ARG A 844 -59.64 -7.23 -28.83
CA ARG A 844 -60.02 -7.69 -27.48
C ARG A 844 -61.12 -6.82 -26.85
N LEU A 845 -61.19 -5.55 -27.22
CA LEU A 845 -62.17 -4.57 -26.70
C LEU A 845 -63.48 -4.52 -27.52
N GLU A 846 -63.58 -5.23 -28.64
CA GLU A 846 -64.80 -5.28 -29.46
C GLU A 846 -65.93 -6.10 -28.81
N GLY A 847 -65.58 -7.03 -27.91
CA GLY A 847 -66.53 -7.96 -27.29
C GLY A 847 -67.36 -7.39 -26.13
N ASP A 848 -66.83 -6.41 -25.40
CA ASP A 848 -67.51 -5.77 -24.26
C ASP A 848 -67.27 -4.25 -24.25
N PRO A 849 -68.32 -3.42 -24.47
CA PRO A 849 -68.20 -1.97 -24.44
C PRO A 849 -67.73 -1.44 -23.08
N ARG A 850 -67.98 -2.15 -21.96
CA ARG A 850 -67.56 -1.75 -20.61
C ARG A 850 -66.04 -1.72 -20.47
N GLN A 851 -65.37 -2.76 -20.97
CA GLN A 851 -63.91 -2.87 -20.93
C GLN A 851 -63.25 -1.80 -21.80
N ARG A 852 -63.87 -1.49 -22.94
CA ARG A 852 -63.44 -0.39 -23.84
C ARG A 852 -63.55 0.97 -23.16
N ILE A 853 -64.66 1.25 -22.48
CA ILE A 853 -64.87 2.49 -21.73
C ILE A 853 -63.80 2.65 -20.65
N LEU A 854 -63.56 1.61 -19.84
CA LEU A 854 -62.57 1.66 -18.76
C LEU A 854 -61.14 1.85 -19.30
N LEU A 855 -60.74 1.14 -20.35
CA LEU A 855 -59.39 1.27 -20.91
C LEU A 855 -59.17 2.60 -21.64
N TYR A 856 -60.19 3.15 -22.30
CA TYR A 856 -60.07 4.44 -22.98
C TYR A 856 -60.08 5.60 -21.97
N SER A 857 -60.85 5.47 -20.89
CA SER A 857 -60.79 6.40 -19.75
C SER A 857 -59.41 6.39 -19.09
N LEU A 858 -58.80 5.20 -18.93
CA LEU A 858 -57.41 5.06 -18.52
C LEU A 858 -56.43 5.73 -19.49
N ALA A 859 -56.60 5.50 -20.79
CA ALA A 859 -55.73 6.12 -21.81
C ALA A 859 -55.81 7.66 -21.80
N LEU A 860 -56.97 8.24 -21.49
CA LEU A 860 -57.15 9.68 -21.31
C LEU A 860 -56.56 10.16 -19.97
N GLY A 861 -56.82 9.46 -18.87
CA GLY A 861 -56.29 9.82 -17.54
C GLY A 861 -54.76 9.78 -17.45
N TYR A 862 -54.11 8.86 -18.17
CA TYR A 862 -52.64 8.81 -18.29
C TYR A 862 -52.05 9.92 -19.16
N ARG A 863 -52.86 10.59 -19.99
CA ARG A 863 -52.44 11.74 -20.80
C ARG A 863 -52.63 13.07 -20.06
N ASP A 864 -53.68 13.16 -19.25
CA ASP A 864 -54.10 14.36 -18.52
C ASP A 864 -53.41 14.55 -17.16
N ALA A 865 -52.39 13.76 -16.82
CA ALA A 865 -51.66 13.85 -15.55
C ALA A 865 -51.04 15.25 -15.35
N ARG A 866 -51.84 16.18 -14.81
CA ARG A 866 -51.44 17.41 -14.13
C ARG A 866 -50.57 17.01 -12.95
N GLU A 867 -49.55 17.82 -12.68
CA GLU A 867 -48.40 17.61 -11.79
C GLU A 867 -48.65 17.06 -10.36
N ASP A 868 -49.90 16.82 -9.91
CA ASP A 868 -50.22 16.39 -8.55
C ASP A 868 -50.83 14.98 -8.41
N ALA A 869 -51.04 14.25 -9.51
CA ALA A 869 -51.40 12.82 -9.45
C ALA A 869 -50.67 12.10 -10.58
N ASN A 870 -49.68 11.28 -10.24
CA ASN A 870 -48.88 10.52 -11.20
C ASN A 870 -49.42 9.07 -11.30
N PRO A 871 -50.43 8.78 -12.15
CA PRO A 871 -50.93 7.43 -12.33
C PRO A 871 -49.89 6.48 -12.96
N ALA A 872 -48.78 6.99 -13.50
CA ALA A 872 -47.70 6.15 -14.03
C ALA A 872 -46.88 5.42 -12.94
N GLY A 873 -46.86 5.93 -11.71
CA GLY A 873 -46.14 5.31 -10.59
C GLY A 873 -47.03 4.57 -9.59
N GLU A 874 -48.20 5.11 -9.24
CA GLU A 874 -49.03 4.57 -8.15
C GLU A 874 -50.18 3.65 -8.61
N GLY A 875 -50.53 3.67 -9.91
CA GLY A 875 -51.70 2.98 -10.46
C GLY A 875 -53.04 3.62 -10.05
N VAL A 876 -54.14 3.19 -10.67
CA VAL A 876 -55.49 3.72 -10.37
C VAL A 876 -56.23 2.85 -9.36
N SER A 877 -57.10 3.44 -8.54
CA SER A 877 -57.95 2.69 -7.61
C SER A 877 -59.20 2.11 -8.29
N SER A 878 -59.83 1.11 -7.68
CA SER A 878 -61.16 0.63 -8.11
C SER A 878 -62.22 1.72 -7.98
N GLU A 879 -62.04 2.66 -7.04
CA GLU A 879 -62.90 3.83 -6.86
C GLU A 879 -62.80 4.78 -8.05
N TRP A 880 -61.59 5.09 -8.51
CA TRP A 880 -61.39 5.95 -9.69
C TRP A 880 -61.97 5.31 -10.95
N LEU A 881 -61.77 4.00 -11.14
CA LEU A 881 -62.36 3.26 -12.28
C LEU A 881 -63.90 3.27 -12.24
N ARG A 882 -64.48 3.25 -11.03
CA ARG A 882 -65.93 3.38 -10.83
C ARG A 882 -66.42 4.77 -11.19
N GLU A 883 -65.72 5.83 -10.74
CA GLU A 883 -66.04 7.20 -11.11
C GLU A 883 -66.00 7.41 -12.63
N GLN A 884 -65.02 6.83 -13.33
CA GLN A 884 -64.96 6.90 -14.79
C GLN A 884 -66.10 6.11 -15.46
N ALA A 885 -66.46 4.94 -14.93
CA ALA A 885 -67.61 4.18 -15.44
C ALA A 885 -68.94 4.94 -15.27
N ASP A 886 -69.12 5.59 -14.12
CA ASP A 886 -70.30 6.41 -13.82
C ASP A 886 -70.34 7.69 -14.66
N LEU A 887 -69.19 8.28 -14.98
CA LEU A 887 -69.07 9.49 -15.78
C LEU A 887 -69.41 9.26 -17.26
N TRP A 888 -68.87 8.18 -17.84
CA TRP A 888 -68.94 7.97 -19.29
C TRP A 888 -70.09 7.06 -19.74
N CYS A 889 -70.63 6.18 -18.90
CA CYS A 889 -71.77 5.34 -19.28
C CYS A 889 -72.57 4.80 -18.08
N PRO A 890 -73.34 5.65 -17.38
CA PRO A 890 -74.06 5.26 -16.17
C PRO A 890 -75.13 4.19 -16.40
N GLU A 891 -75.69 4.04 -17.61
CA GLU A 891 -76.74 3.06 -17.90
C GLU A 891 -76.20 1.63 -18.10
N SER A 892 -75.04 1.49 -18.76
CA SER A 892 -74.42 0.18 -19.04
C SER A 892 -73.89 -0.52 -17.79
N PHE A 893 -73.60 0.22 -16.72
CA PHE A 893 -73.10 -0.32 -15.44
C PHE A 893 -74.17 -0.36 -14.32
N ARG A 894 -75.41 0.09 -14.59
CA ARG A 894 -76.51 0.24 -13.60
C ARG A 894 -77.22 -1.05 -13.15
N ALA A 895 -76.89 -2.22 -13.70
CA ALA A 895 -77.56 -3.48 -13.36
C ALA A 895 -77.16 -4.06 -11.98
N SER A 896 -76.19 -3.47 -11.28
CA SER A 896 -75.82 -3.86 -9.92
C SER A 896 -75.84 -2.63 -9.01
N ALA A 897 -76.86 -2.53 -8.15
CA ALA A 897 -76.94 -1.50 -7.11
C ALA A 897 -75.89 -1.65 -5.99
N THR A 898 -74.82 -2.44 -6.21
CA THR A 898 -73.81 -2.80 -5.21
C THR A 898 -72.36 -2.54 -5.66
N GLY A 899 -72.14 -1.91 -6.83
CA GLY A 899 -70.79 -1.68 -7.35
C GLY A 899 -70.09 -2.95 -7.87
N ALA A 900 -70.82 -4.07 -7.99
CA ALA A 900 -70.27 -5.34 -8.45
C ALA A 900 -69.98 -5.32 -9.95
N ALA A 901 -70.77 -4.62 -10.77
CA ALA A 901 -70.58 -4.61 -12.23
C ALA A 901 -69.21 -4.05 -12.68
N THR A 902 -68.71 -2.99 -12.03
CA THR A 902 -67.36 -2.46 -12.31
C THR A 902 -66.29 -3.41 -11.78
N ALA A 903 -66.48 -4.00 -10.61
CA ALA A 903 -65.54 -4.96 -10.03
C ALA A 903 -65.43 -6.23 -10.88
N ASP A 904 -66.55 -6.76 -11.37
CA ASP A 904 -66.64 -7.91 -12.27
C ASP A 904 -65.92 -7.62 -13.60
N SER A 905 -66.14 -6.44 -14.20
CA SER A 905 -65.42 -6.03 -15.41
C SER A 905 -63.93 -5.81 -15.15
N VAL A 906 -63.52 -5.29 -13.99
CA VAL A 906 -62.09 -5.16 -13.61
C VAL A 906 -61.44 -6.53 -13.41
N GLU A 907 -62.14 -7.47 -12.74
CA GLU A 907 -61.67 -8.84 -12.56
C GLU A 907 -61.56 -9.58 -13.90
N GLU A 908 -62.52 -9.38 -14.80
CA GLU A 908 -62.48 -9.92 -16.16
C GLU A 908 -61.33 -9.30 -16.97
N MET A 909 -61.12 -7.98 -16.89
CA MET A 909 -59.99 -7.29 -17.52
C MET A 909 -58.64 -7.76 -16.96
N LEU A 910 -58.54 -8.10 -15.67
CA LEU A 910 -57.36 -8.74 -15.09
C LEU A 910 -57.16 -10.16 -15.66
N GLY A 911 -58.23 -10.94 -15.79
CA GLY A 911 -58.21 -12.29 -16.38
C GLY A 911 -57.82 -12.30 -17.87
N LEU A 912 -58.25 -11.28 -18.61
CA LEU A 912 -57.92 -11.05 -20.03
C LEU A 912 -56.56 -10.37 -20.23
N GLY A 913 -55.88 -9.97 -19.15
CA GLY A 913 -54.59 -9.28 -19.19
C GLY A 913 -54.66 -7.85 -19.74
N LEU A 914 -55.85 -7.23 -19.76
CA LEU A 914 -56.05 -5.82 -20.12
C LEU A 914 -55.65 -4.89 -18.97
N LEU A 915 -55.69 -5.38 -17.72
CA LEU A 915 -55.18 -4.72 -16.51
C LEU A 915 -54.18 -5.61 -15.77
N ARG A 916 -53.36 -5.00 -14.91
CA ARG A 916 -52.49 -5.65 -13.93
C ARG A 916 -52.68 -5.02 -12.56
N SER A 917 -52.62 -5.82 -11.50
CA SER A 917 -52.70 -5.34 -10.12
C SER A 917 -51.30 -5.04 -9.58
N LEU A 918 -51.10 -3.83 -9.04
CA LEU A 918 -49.90 -3.41 -8.28
C LEU A 918 -50.07 -3.62 -6.77
N GLY A 919 -51.30 -3.81 -6.31
CA GLY A 919 -51.68 -3.96 -4.91
C GLY A 919 -53.18 -4.23 -4.77
N PRO A 920 -53.69 -4.38 -3.54
CA PRO A 920 -55.07 -4.80 -3.28
C PRO A 920 -56.14 -3.88 -3.89
N ASP A 921 -55.83 -2.61 -4.15
CA ASP A 921 -56.72 -1.63 -4.79
C ASP A 921 -55.93 -0.68 -5.71
N ARG A 922 -54.96 -1.20 -6.46
CA ARG A 922 -54.18 -0.43 -7.44
C ARG A 922 -54.01 -1.20 -8.73
N PHE A 923 -54.45 -0.62 -9.84
CA PHE A 923 -54.46 -1.23 -11.16
C PHE A 923 -53.70 -0.38 -12.17
N ILE A 924 -52.99 -1.04 -13.07
CA ILE A 924 -52.33 -0.41 -14.22
C ILE A 924 -52.77 -1.11 -15.51
N PRO A 925 -52.67 -0.42 -16.66
CA PRO A 925 -52.90 -1.06 -17.95
C PRO A 925 -51.96 -2.25 -18.19
N GLY A 926 -52.49 -3.31 -18.81
CA GLY A 926 -51.73 -4.50 -19.19
C GLY A 926 -50.59 -4.20 -20.17
N SER A 927 -50.81 -3.25 -21.08
CA SER A 927 -49.84 -2.80 -22.08
C SER A 927 -49.74 -1.27 -22.08
N PRO A 928 -49.06 -0.65 -21.09
CA PRO A 928 -49.03 0.80 -20.93
C PRO A 928 -48.32 1.52 -22.10
N ASN A 929 -47.35 0.84 -22.71
CA ASN A 929 -46.66 1.24 -23.93
C ASN A 929 -47.57 1.43 -25.15
N LEU A 930 -48.77 0.82 -25.18
CA LEU A 930 -49.71 0.91 -26.30
C LEU A 930 -50.74 2.04 -26.15
N LEU A 931 -50.94 2.59 -24.95
CA LEU A 931 -51.94 3.63 -24.69
C LEU A 931 -51.76 4.92 -25.52
N PRO A 932 -50.52 5.40 -25.78
CA PRO A 932 -50.33 6.58 -26.62
C PRO A 932 -50.82 6.38 -28.07
N TYR A 933 -50.90 5.12 -28.52
CA TYR A 933 -51.23 4.77 -29.90
C TYR A 933 -52.70 4.34 -30.10
N LEU A 934 -53.50 4.33 -29.03
CA LEU A 934 -54.93 3.94 -29.09
C LEU A 934 -55.80 4.91 -29.89
N GLY A 935 -55.38 6.15 -30.08
CA GLY A 935 -56.14 7.20 -30.78
C GLY A 935 -55.78 8.59 -30.24
N ARG A 936 -56.17 9.65 -30.93
CA ARG A 936 -56.07 11.03 -30.39
C ARG A 936 -57.12 11.27 -29.31
N GLU A 937 -56.91 12.28 -28.46
CA GLU A 937 -57.85 12.63 -27.38
C GLU A 937 -59.28 12.82 -27.91
N GLU A 938 -59.46 13.58 -28.98
CA GLU A 938 -60.75 13.80 -29.66
C GLU A 938 -61.38 12.49 -30.18
N GLU A 939 -60.58 11.54 -30.65
CA GLU A 939 -61.05 10.24 -31.17
C GLU A 939 -61.49 9.32 -30.02
N LEU A 940 -60.75 9.30 -28.92
CA LEU A 940 -61.08 8.52 -27.73
C LEU A 940 -62.34 9.06 -27.05
N ILE A 941 -62.43 10.38 -26.88
CA ILE A 941 -63.64 11.05 -26.35
C ILE A 941 -64.83 10.82 -27.28
N GLY A 942 -64.65 10.93 -28.61
CA GLY A 942 -65.70 10.63 -29.58
C GLY A 942 -66.21 9.20 -29.45
N THR A 943 -65.31 8.22 -29.30
CA THR A 943 -65.68 6.81 -29.12
C THR A 943 -66.40 6.57 -27.79
N LEU A 944 -66.01 7.26 -26.71
CA LEU A 944 -66.69 7.20 -25.41
C LEU A 944 -68.11 7.78 -25.50
N LEU A 945 -68.30 8.90 -26.20
CA LEU A 945 -69.61 9.53 -26.43
C LEU A 945 -70.52 8.71 -27.36
N GLU A 946 -69.95 7.96 -28.31
CA GLU A 946 -70.69 7.02 -29.16
C GLU A 946 -71.17 5.78 -28.39
N CYS A 947 -70.39 5.31 -27.42
CA CYS A 947 -70.77 4.20 -26.54
C CYS A 947 -71.96 4.57 -25.63
N ASP A 948 -72.12 5.85 -25.25
CA ASP A 948 -73.25 6.36 -24.46
C ASP A 948 -74.55 6.50 -25.29
N ASN A 949 -74.44 6.65 -26.61
CA ASN A 949 -75.58 6.88 -27.51
C ASN A 949 -76.15 5.60 -28.15
N GLN A 950 -75.71 4.39 -27.80
CA GLN A 950 -76.36 3.17 -28.27
C GLN A 950 -77.69 2.95 -27.55
N PRO A 951 -78.85 3.15 -28.19
CA PRO A 951 -80.14 2.95 -27.55
C PRO A 951 -80.55 1.49 -27.71
N GLY A 952 -80.54 0.75 -26.60
CA GLY A 952 -81.39 -0.44 -26.42
C GLY A 952 -80.76 -1.78 -26.78
N GLY A 953 -80.57 -2.58 -25.73
CA GLY A 953 -80.30 -4.02 -25.75
C GLY A 953 -80.19 -4.55 -24.33
#